data_AF-A0A518K2G7-F1
#
_entry.id   AF-A0A518K2G7-F1
#
_cell.length_a   1.000
_cell.length_b   1.000
_cell.length_c   1.000
_cell.angle_alpha   90.00
_cell.angle_beta   90.00
_cell.angle_gamma   90.00
#
_symmetry.space_group_name_H-M   'P 1'
#
loop_
_entity.id
_entity.type
_entity.pdbx_description
1 polymer ?
#
loop_
_entity_poly.entity_id
_entity_poly.type
_entity_poly.pdbx_seq_one_letter_code
_entity_poly.pdbx_strand_id
1 'polypeptide(L)'
;MQTLFAILQVALGLGFVIFVHELGHFLVAKACGVRCDKFMIGFDIGGLKLSRKWGETEYGIGILPLGGYVKMFGQEDNAGAIAEEIEASKAMEGSPDAKEVMGPDGKKVWVHKRSYMAKSVPQRMAIISAGVIMNVIFAVVMAFIAFGVGVPETPATVGATIAGSPAWQVGLRTGDRLTRIGDIQNPTHKQLVGSVVLGDLEKGLDTEVLRTDGSTEQITLRPKLTGMAPQVGVLMANRLRLSATEPVAPHSPAASLGDEGFEAGDQIVAVDGEEVDTYAGLFATFAAKRDQPLTLTVIRDGKAPAGDPFGVVEGGERVDVTLPPDPMERLGIVPTLGPVVVVEQGSPADEAGIKVGDVITAVDGEAIGAAPEGEPALDPVTLDAKLGAIAARREDVVLTVDRNGEAVELSMAPRVVTWQSMAITENSPQTFDAIGAACELRAEVASLIGGSPAAASDLRPGDRVSKATLSWTDAKGVSQTDSMEFGEGQQNWPVFILALQNPGDDFTVELSIASDSSAEQQPSRSVKLKPVSVSDSYMVNNRGLVLSPLRVMHVAKNFQEQAELAFRETGSALMSVVRFLQKIGGQVSVKALGGPLTIAQVAGEAAFEGVGALLMSLVMLSANLAVLNFLPIPVLDGGHMVFLLYEGITGRPVNEKVAIALQTVGLLLLLSLMLFVTSMDISRLVTSLF
;
A
#
# COMPACT_ATOMS: atom_id res chain seq x y z
N MET A 1 11.26 22.92 -9.14
CA MET A 1 12.59 22.81 -8.50
C MET A 1 12.65 21.62 -7.54
N GLN A 2 11.67 21.45 -6.66
CA GLN A 2 11.59 20.32 -5.72
C GLN A 2 11.57 18.94 -6.40
N THR A 3 10.79 18.76 -7.48
CA THR A 3 10.76 17.49 -8.23
C THR A 3 12.11 17.11 -8.84
N LEU A 4 12.82 18.08 -9.42
CA LEU A 4 14.16 17.84 -9.98
C LEU A 4 15.16 17.46 -8.88
N PHE A 5 15.05 18.10 -7.72
CA PHE A 5 15.86 17.77 -6.56
C PHE A 5 15.58 16.35 -6.05
N ALA A 6 14.32 15.95 -5.92
CA ALA A 6 13.93 14.58 -5.54
C ALA A 6 14.45 13.54 -6.54
N ILE A 7 14.31 13.79 -7.86
CA ILE A 7 14.86 12.90 -8.91
C ILE A 7 16.37 12.75 -8.76
N LEU A 8 17.09 13.86 -8.52
CA LEU A 8 18.53 13.83 -8.30
C LEU A 8 18.90 13.03 -7.05
N GLN A 9 18.18 13.21 -5.93
CA GLN A 9 18.40 12.46 -4.70
C GLN A 9 18.18 10.95 -4.90
N VAL A 10 17.13 10.56 -5.61
CA VAL A 10 16.85 9.15 -5.93
C VAL A 10 17.95 8.57 -6.82
N ALA A 11 18.35 9.26 -7.88
CA ALA A 11 19.40 8.81 -8.78
C ALA A 11 20.75 8.67 -8.06
N LEU A 12 21.11 9.64 -7.21
CA LEU A 12 22.31 9.59 -6.39
C LEU A 12 22.24 8.46 -5.37
N GLY A 13 21.11 8.28 -4.69
CA GLY A 13 20.91 7.21 -3.71
C GLY A 13 21.03 5.83 -4.32
N LEU A 14 20.36 5.57 -5.45
CA LEU A 14 20.45 4.30 -6.17
C LEU A 14 21.86 4.04 -6.70
N GLY A 15 22.49 5.06 -7.30
CA GLY A 15 23.87 4.97 -7.76
C GLY A 15 24.85 4.71 -6.62
N PHE A 16 24.58 5.24 -5.43
CA PHE A 16 25.42 5.03 -4.25
C PHE A 16 25.29 3.61 -3.67
N VAL A 17 24.08 3.04 -3.66
CA VAL A 17 23.89 1.62 -3.27
C VAL A 17 24.72 0.71 -4.18
N ILE A 18 24.65 0.91 -5.50
CA ILE A 18 25.43 0.15 -6.47
C ILE A 18 26.93 0.38 -6.25
N PHE A 19 27.36 1.63 -6.08
CA PHE A 19 28.76 1.96 -5.80
C PHE A 19 29.30 1.20 -4.58
N VAL A 20 28.54 1.16 -3.48
CA VAL A 20 28.98 0.47 -2.25
C VAL A 20 29.10 -1.04 -2.46
N HIS A 21 28.21 -1.63 -3.24
CA HIS A 21 28.30 -3.02 -3.67
C HIS A 21 29.61 -3.30 -4.43
N GLU A 22 29.85 -2.55 -5.51
CA GLU A 22 31.06 -2.69 -6.34
C GLU A 22 32.34 -2.41 -5.53
N LEU A 23 32.28 -1.42 -4.62
CA LEU A 23 33.38 -1.09 -3.73
C LEU A 23 33.78 -2.28 -2.85
N GLY A 24 32.81 -3.09 -2.40
CA GLY A 24 33.08 -4.31 -1.65
C GLY A 24 33.98 -5.29 -2.41
N HIS A 25 33.58 -5.64 -3.63
CA HIS A 25 34.38 -6.51 -4.50
C HIS A 25 35.78 -5.92 -4.75
N PHE A 26 35.84 -4.64 -5.09
CA PHE A 26 37.09 -3.94 -5.39
C PHE A 26 38.07 -3.94 -4.22
N LEU A 27 37.61 -3.57 -3.01
CA LEU A 27 38.46 -3.48 -1.82
C LEU A 27 39.03 -4.84 -1.44
N VAL A 28 38.20 -5.89 -1.44
CA VAL A 28 38.65 -7.24 -1.09
C VAL A 28 39.53 -7.84 -2.19
N ALA A 29 39.26 -7.57 -3.46
CA ALA A 29 40.11 -7.99 -4.57
C ALA A 29 41.52 -7.39 -4.47
N LYS A 30 41.62 -6.08 -4.22
CA LYS A 30 42.90 -5.40 -4.01
C LYS A 30 43.63 -5.91 -2.77
N ALA A 31 42.92 -6.14 -1.67
CA ALA A 31 43.48 -6.74 -0.45
C ALA A 31 44.01 -8.17 -0.68
N CYS A 32 43.37 -8.95 -1.56
CA CYS A 32 43.84 -10.26 -2.01
C CYS A 32 44.97 -10.19 -3.06
N GLY A 33 45.41 -8.99 -3.45
CA GLY A 33 46.44 -8.76 -4.46
C GLY A 33 45.98 -9.11 -5.88
N VAL A 34 44.68 -9.02 -6.18
CA VAL A 34 44.14 -9.09 -7.54
C VAL A 34 44.30 -7.72 -8.20
N ARG A 35 44.67 -7.69 -9.48
CA ARG A 35 44.70 -6.45 -10.26
C ARG A 35 43.27 -6.13 -10.72
N CYS A 36 42.82 -4.90 -10.51
CA CYS A 36 41.53 -4.42 -11.02
C CYS A 36 41.79 -3.40 -12.10
N ASP A 37 41.34 -3.68 -13.32
CA ASP A 37 41.63 -2.87 -14.49
C ASP A 37 40.62 -1.72 -14.63
N LYS A 38 39.36 -1.94 -14.21
CA LYS A 38 38.31 -0.90 -14.22
C LYS A 38 37.45 -0.94 -12.96
N PHE A 39 36.99 0.24 -12.55
CA PHE A 39 35.95 0.45 -11.54
C PHE A 39 34.95 1.46 -12.12
N MET A 40 33.77 0.99 -12.51
CA MET A 40 32.78 1.79 -13.23
C MET A 40 31.46 1.81 -12.48
N ILE A 41 30.87 3.00 -12.35
CA ILE A 41 29.50 3.20 -11.88
C ILE A 41 28.65 3.56 -13.09
N GLY A 42 27.60 2.78 -13.37
CA GLY A 42 26.79 2.92 -14.57
C GLY A 42 27.44 2.31 -15.82
N PHE A 43 26.63 2.16 -16.87
CA PHE A 43 27.06 1.62 -18.17
C PHE A 43 27.32 2.74 -19.20
N ASP A 44 28.25 2.49 -20.11
CA ASP A 44 28.54 3.34 -21.26
C ASP A 44 27.64 2.98 -22.45
N ILE A 45 26.86 3.97 -22.93
CA ILE A 45 26.08 3.83 -24.17
C ILE A 45 26.76 4.70 -25.23
N GLY A 46 27.15 4.09 -26.35
CA GLY A 46 27.78 4.80 -27.47
C GLY A 46 29.17 5.36 -27.16
N GLY A 47 29.89 4.80 -26.18
CA GLY A 47 31.23 5.22 -25.78
C GLY A 47 31.29 6.50 -24.93
N LEU A 48 30.14 7.07 -24.56
CA LEU A 48 30.05 8.24 -23.69
C LEU A 48 30.24 7.83 -22.23
N LYS A 49 31.39 8.21 -21.65
CA LYS A 49 31.72 8.03 -20.24
C LYS A 49 32.64 9.15 -19.74
N LEU A 50 32.56 9.45 -18.45
CA LEU A 50 33.57 10.24 -17.76
C LEU A 50 34.51 9.28 -17.03
N SER A 51 35.78 9.19 -17.44
CA SER A 51 36.72 8.25 -16.83
C SER A 51 38.11 8.85 -16.67
N ARG A 52 38.83 8.40 -15.65
CA ARG A 52 40.22 8.76 -15.38
C ARG A 52 40.98 7.53 -14.87
N LYS A 53 42.13 7.27 -15.49
CA LYS A 53 43.04 6.24 -14.99
C LYS A 53 43.87 6.78 -13.83
N TRP A 54 43.84 6.08 -12.70
CA TRP A 54 44.71 6.35 -11.56
C TRP A 54 45.43 5.07 -11.14
N GLY A 55 46.76 5.09 -11.28
CA GLY A 55 47.58 3.90 -11.16
C GLY A 55 47.27 2.90 -12.28
N GLU A 56 46.92 1.68 -11.90
CA GLU A 56 46.56 0.60 -12.81
C GLU A 56 45.06 0.52 -13.11
N THR A 57 44.21 1.22 -12.34
CA THR A 57 42.74 1.12 -12.43
C THR A 57 42.16 2.33 -13.14
N GLU A 58 41.27 2.09 -14.09
CA GLU A 58 40.42 3.11 -14.70
C GLU A 58 39.16 3.30 -13.85
N TYR A 59 38.95 4.51 -13.33
CA TYR A 59 37.75 4.87 -12.58
C TYR A 59 36.83 5.68 -13.50
N GLY A 60 35.53 5.38 -13.52
CA GLY A 60 34.62 6.16 -14.35
C GLY A 60 33.15 6.04 -14.00
N ILE A 61 32.39 6.97 -14.57
CA ILE A 61 30.94 7.05 -14.47
C ILE A 61 30.37 6.96 -15.90
N GLY A 62 29.55 5.95 -16.13
CA GLY A 62 28.79 5.78 -17.37
C GLY A 62 27.60 6.73 -17.44
N ILE A 63 27.10 6.99 -18.66
CA ILE A 63 25.94 7.87 -18.86
C ILE A 63 24.62 7.22 -18.39
N LEU A 64 24.56 5.89 -18.35
CA LEU A 64 23.41 5.14 -17.88
C LEU A 64 23.60 4.79 -16.39
N PRO A 65 22.84 5.36 -15.46
CA PRO A 65 23.00 5.14 -14.02
C PRO A 65 22.42 3.79 -13.54
N LEU A 66 22.29 2.81 -14.44
CA LEU A 66 21.81 1.47 -14.14
C LEU A 66 23.03 0.56 -13.98
N GLY A 67 23.26 -0.01 -12.81
CA GLY A 67 24.35 -0.96 -12.56
C GLY A 67 25.73 -0.31 -12.40
N GLY A 68 26.74 -1.16 -12.29
CA GLY A 68 28.16 -0.85 -12.09
C GLY A 68 28.96 -2.13 -12.32
N TYR A 69 30.28 -2.02 -12.44
CA TYR A 69 31.12 -3.21 -12.51
C TYR A 69 32.58 -2.94 -12.09
N VAL A 70 33.19 -3.98 -11.53
CA VAL A 70 34.64 -4.06 -11.28
C VAL A 70 35.27 -5.06 -12.23
N LYS A 71 36.04 -4.59 -13.22
CA LYS A 71 36.79 -5.50 -14.09
C LYS A 71 38.04 -5.98 -13.37
N MET A 72 38.02 -7.23 -12.89
CA MET A 72 39.15 -7.89 -12.25
C MET A 72 39.98 -8.66 -13.27
N PHE A 73 41.30 -8.57 -13.17
CA PHE A 73 42.19 -9.24 -14.11
C PHE A 73 42.04 -10.76 -14.02
N GLY A 74 41.74 -11.40 -15.14
CA GLY A 74 41.49 -12.85 -15.20
C GLY A 74 40.15 -13.30 -14.62
N GLN A 75 39.18 -12.39 -14.47
CA GLN A 75 37.75 -12.70 -14.28
C GLN A 75 36.96 -11.89 -15.30
N GLU A 76 35.99 -12.51 -15.96
CA GLU A 76 35.08 -11.81 -16.88
C GLU A 76 33.67 -12.36 -16.70
N ASP A 77 32.71 -11.47 -16.53
CA ASP A 77 31.30 -11.83 -16.30
C ASP A 77 30.51 -11.84 -17.62
N ASN A 78 31.08 -11.27 -18.69
CA ASN A 78 30.49 -11.29 -20.03
C ASN A 78 30.92 -12.53 -20.83
N ALA A 79 29.99 -13.44 -21.08
CA ALA A 79 30.18 -14.69 -21.82
C ALA A 79 30.97 -14.57 -23.14
N GLY A 80 30.85 -13.44 -23.85
CA GLY A 80 31.55 -13.20 -25.12
C GLY A 80 33.04 -12.82 -24.99
N ALA A 81 33.48 -12.42 -23.79
CA ALA A 81 34.85 -11.94 -23.53
C ALA A 81 35.64 -12.83 -22.55
N ILE A 82 35.00 -13.86 -21.97
CA ILE A 82 35.63 -14.81 -21.02
C ILE A 82 36.89 -15.44 -21.61
N ALA A 83 36.82 -15.95 -22.85
CA ALA A 83 37.95 -16.59 -23.50
C ALA A 83 39.13 -15.62 -23.72
N GLU A 84 38.85 -14.37 -24.12
CA GLU A 84 39.87 -13.35 -24.37
C GLU A 84 40.59 -12.93 -23.07
N GLU A 85 39.84 -12.76 -21.98
CA GLU A 85 40.40 -12.39 -20.67
C GLU A 85 41.19 -13.56 -20.03
N ILE A 86 40.73 -14.80 -20.21
CA ILE A 86 41.47 -15.99 -19.79
C ILE A 86 42.82 -16.05 -20.53
N GLU A 87 42.81 -15.86 -21.85
CA GLU A 87 44.06 -15.77 -22.65
C GLU A 87 44.95 -14.62 -22.18
N ALA A 88 44.39 -13.43 -21.93
CA ALA A 88 45.14 -12.26 -21.44
C ALA A 88 45.75 -12.47 -20.05
N SER A 89 45.16 -13.36 -19.25
CA SER A 89 45.65 -13.70 -17.91
C SER A 89 46.76 -14.77 -17.90
N LYS A 90 47.00 -15.46 -19.03
CA LYS A 90 48.04 -16.48 -19.14
C LYS A 90 49.42 -15.84 -18.99
N ALA A 91 50.28 -16.51 -18.25
CA ALA A 91 51.68 -16.14 -18.07
C ALA A 91 52.56 -17.23 -18.69
N MET A 92 53.72 -16.84 -19.22
CA MET A 92 54.71 -17.82 -19.68
C MET A 92 55.17 -18.70 -18.51
N GLU A 93 55.23 -20.00 -18.76
CA GLU A 93 55.80 -20.98 -17.83
C GLU A 93 57.21 -20.56 -17.38
N GLY A 94 57.46 -20.58 -16.08
CA GLY A 94 58.74 -20.18 -15.49
C GLY A 94 58.93 -18.66 -15.28
N SER A 95 57.97 -17.81 -15.69
CA SER A 95 58.03 -16.38 -15.37
C SER A 95 57.92 -16.13 -13.86
N PRO A 96 58.65 -15.13 -13.29
CA PRO A 96 58.57 -14.78 -11.87
C PRO A 96 57.14 -14.48 -11.39
N ASP A 97 56.28 -14.04 -12.30
CA ASP A 97 54.91 -13.64 -12.01
C ASP A 97 53.86 -14.70 -12.38
N ALA A 98 54.27 -15.90 -12.77
CA ALA A 98 53.36 -17.00 -13.10
C ALA A 98 52.99 -17.85 -11.87
N LYS A 99 51.77 -18.38 -11.86
CA LYS A 99 51.26 -19.39 -10.92
C LYS A 99 50.49 -20.45 -11.70
N GLU A 100 50.79 -21.71 -11.45
CA GLU A 100 50.07 -22.85 -12.03
C GLU A 100 48.69 -22.99 -11.35
N VAL A 101 47.64 -23.10 -12.16
CA VAL A 101 46.25 -23.33 -11.72
C VAL A 101 45.60 -24.43 -12.55
N MET A 102 44.56 -25.06 -12.02
CA MET A 102 43.74 -26.03 -12.75
C MET A 102 42.71 -25.27 -13.60
N GLY A 103 42.69 -25.53 -14.91
CA GLY A 103 41.72 -24.95 -15.84
C GLY A 103 40.38 -25.71 -15.88
N PRO A 104 39.34 -25.10 -16.48
CA PRO A 104 38.01 -25.72 -16.69
C PRO A 104 38.01 -27.04 -17.47
N ASP A 105 39.02 -27.26 -18.30
CA ASP A 105 39.23 -28.47 -19.09
C ASP A 105 40.03 -29.55 -18.33
N GLY A 106 40.35 -29.30 -17.06
CA GLY A 106 41.16 -30.19 -16.22
C GLY A 106 42.65 -30.17 -16.55
N LYS A 107 43.12 -29.24 -17.39
CA LYS A 107 44.55 -29.06 -17.68
C LYS A 107 45.16 -27.97 -16.80
N LYS A 108 46.46 -28.10 -16.53
CA LYS A 108 47.22 -27.09 -15.79
C LYS A 108 47.55 -25.92 -16.72
N VAL A 109 47.23 -24.71 -16.27
CA VAL A 109 47.48 -23.45 -17.00
C VAL A 109 48.29 -22.53 -16.10
N TRP A 110 49.26 -21.83 -16.69
CA TRP A 110 50.04 -20.81 -15.98
C TRP A 110 49.35 -19.46 -16.14
N VAL A 111 48.94 -18.86 -15.03
CA VAL A 111 48.29 -17.54 -15.00
C VAL A 111 49.12 -16.56 -14.18
N HIS A 112 48.95 -15.27 -14.42
CA HIS A 112 49.64 -14.23 -13.66
C HIS A 112 49.24 -14.27 -12.16
N LYS A 113 50.17 -14.10 -11.21
CA LYS A 113 49.92 -14.16 -9.74
C LYS A 113 48.88 -13.16 -9.23
N ARG A 114 48.71 -12.06 -9.96
CA ARG A 114 47.70 -11.01 -9.71
C ARG A 114 46.37 -11.25 -10.45
N SER A 115 46.22 -12.37 -11.15
CA SER A 115 44.95 -12.82 -11.71
C SER A 115 44.02 -13.31 -10.61
N TYR A 116 42.72 -13.12 -10.79
CA TYR A 116 41.67 -13.67 -9.94
C TYR A 116 41.79 -15.21 -9.86
N MET A 117 42.00 -15.89 -11.00
CA MET A 117 42.15 -17.35 -11.07
C MET A 117 43.34 -17.88 -10.24
N ALA A 118 44.36 -17.05 -10.04
CA ALA A 118 45.53 -17.41 -9.24
C ALA A 118 45.24 -17.47 -7.73
N LYS A 119 44.13 -16.92 -7.26
CA LYS A 119 43.77 -16.89 -5.82
C LYS A 119 43.13 -18.20 -5.39
N SER A 120 43.22 -18.51 -4.10
CA SER A 120 42.56 -19.71 -3.54
C SER A 120 41.03 -19.56 -3.58
N VAL A 121 40.31 -20.69 -3.57
CA VAL A 121 38.84 -20.69 -3.54
C VAL A 121 38.29 -19.81 -2.40
N PRO A 122 38.76 -19.89 -1.14
CA PRO A 122 38.27 -19.02 -0.07
C PRO A 122 38.53 -17.52 -0.33
N GLN A 123 39.66 -17.15 -0.93
CA GLN A 123 39.93 -15.75 -1.30
C GLN A 123 38.97 -15.26 -2.37
N ARG A 124 38.67 -16.08 -3.38
CA ARG A 124 37.71 -15.75 -4.43
C ARG A 124 36.28 -15.67 -3.90
N MET A 125 35.89 -16.59 -3.01
CA MET A 125 34.61 -16.53 -2.30
C MET A 125 34.49 -15.25 -1.47
N ALA A 126 35.56 -14.85 -0.75
CA ALA A 126 35.59 -13.60 0.01
C ALA A 126 35.37 -12.39 -0.90
N ILE A 127 36.04 -12.33 -2.06
CA ILE A 127 35.88 -11.26 -3.06
C ILE A 127 34.43 -11.16 -3.55
N ILE A 128 33.81 -12.27 -3.93
CA ILE A 128 32.41 -12.26 -4.41
C ILE A 128 31.43 -11.95 -3.27
N SER A 129 31.61 -12.50 -2.08
CA SER A 129 30.71 -12.18 -0.96
C SER A 129 30.80 -10.74 -0.48
N ALA A 130 31.90 -10.04 -0.79
CA ALA A 130 32.16 -8.69 -0.30
C ALA A 130 31.11 -7.68 -0.76
N GLY A 131 30.60 -7.78 -2.00
CA GLY A 131 29.55 -6.88 -2.48
C GLY A 131 28.25 -7.03 -1.69
N VAL A 132 27.80 -8.28 -1.47
CA VAL A 132 26.60 -8.57 -0.65
C VAL A 132 26.79 -8.10 0.79
N ILE A 133 27.94 -8.39 1.41
CA ILE A 133 28.24 -7.98 2.79
C ILE A 133 28.27 -6.46 2.91
N MET A 134 28.86 -5.75 1.95
CA MET A 134 28.91 -4.28 1.97
C MET A 134 27.52 -3.65 1.88
N ASN A 135 26.58 -4.25 1.15
CA ASN A 135 25.19 -3.78 1.15
C ASN A 135 24.51 -3.96 2.52
N VAL A 136 24.74 -5.09 3.19
CA VAL A 136 24.20 -5.28 4.54
C VAL A 136 24.79 -4.24 5.50
N ILE A 137 26.11 -3.99 5.44
CA ILE A 137 26.77 -2.95 6.23
C ILE A 137 26.19 -1.57 5.89
N PHE A 138 26.01 -1.28 4.60
CA PHE A 138 25.45 -0.02 4.13
C PHE A 138 24.05 0.21 4.67
N ALA A 139 23.18 -0.80 4.62
CA ALA A 139 21.84 -0.76 5.18
C ALA A 139 21.87 -0.43 6.69
N VAL A 140 22.76 -1.08 7.46
CA VAL A 140 22.91 -0.76 8.90
C VAL A 140 23.34 0.69 9.09
N VAL A 141 24.32 1.18 8.32
CA VAL A 141 24.80 2.56 8.43
C VAL A 141 23.72 3.58 8.04
N MET A 142 22.97 3.33 6.96
CA MET A 142 21.88 4.22 6.55
C MET A 142 20.76 4.24 7.58
N ALA A 143 20.35 3.08 8.11
CA ALA A 143 19.34 3.00 9.16
C ALA A 143 19.80 3.72 10.44
N PHE A 144 21.08 3.54 10.82
CA PHE A 144 21.66 4.26 11.94
C PHE A 144 21.57 5.77 11.74
N ILE A 145 22.02 6.30 10.60
CA ILE A 145 21.93 7.74 10.30
C ILE A 145 20.47 8.19 10.27
N ALA A 146 19.56 7.41 9.69
CA ALA A 146 18.14 7.73 9.57
C ALA A 146 17.50 7.99 10.94
N PHE A 147 17.68 7.09 11.91
CA PHE A 147 17.15 7.27 13.26
C PHE A 147 17.88 8.36 14.07
N GLY A 148 19.08 8.76 13.64
CA GLY A 148 19.79 9.91 14.21
C GLY A 148 19.24 11.26 13.74
N VAL A 149 18.79 11.35 12.48
CA VAL A 149 18.17 12.57 11.92
C VAL A 149 16.66 12.61 12.11
N GLY A 150 16.03 11.46 12.32
CA GLY A 150 14.59 11.29 12.49
C GLY A 150 13.92 10.61 11.31
N VAL A 151 13.13 9.57 11.58
CA VAL A 151 12.35 8.82 10.59
C VAL A 151 10.86 9.15 10.76
N PRO A 152 10.15 9.58 9.70
CA PRO A 152 8.70 9.72 9.74
C PRO A 152 8.05 8.33 9.80
N GLU A 153 7.33 8.02 10.87
CA GLU A 153 6.61 6.77 11.04
C GLU A 153 5.11 7.01 11.08
N THR A 154 4.33 6.12 10.47
CA THR A 154 2.87 6.08 10.68
C THR A 154 2.57 5.01 11.72
N PRO A 155 2.05 5.35 12.91
CA PRO A 155 1.62 4.37 13.89
C PRO A 155 0.53 3.45 13.33
N ALA A 156 0.44 2.21 13.82
CA ALA A 156 -0.68 1.31 13.52
C ALA A 156 -1.95 1.71 14.31
N THR A 157 -2.42 2.93 14.08
CA THR A 157 -3.69 3.45 14.60
C THR A 157 -4.76 3.35 13.52
N VAL A 158 -5.91 2.81 13.89
CA VAL A 158 -7.06 2.61 13.01
C VAL A 158 -7.72 3.96 12.73
N GLY A 159 -7.70 4.40 11.47
CA GLY A 159 -8.50 5.55 11.02
C GLY A 159 -9.93 5.14 10.67
N ALA A 160 -10.07 4.02 9.99
CA ALA A 160 -11.33 3.40 9.65
C ALA A 160 -11.08 1.92 9.33
N THR A 161 -12.15 1.13 9.25
CA THR A 161 -12.09 -0.25 8.74
C THR A 161 -12.79 -0.37 7.41
N ILE A 162 -12.28 -1.22 6.51
CA ILE A 162 -13.01 -1.60 5.29
C ILE A 162 -14.25 -2.42 5.69
N ALA A 163 -15.40 -2.10 5.12
CA ALA A 163 -16.68 -2.75 5.38
C ALA A 163 -16.56 -4.29 5.24
N GLY A 164 -17.01 -5.04 6.26
CA GLY A 164 -16.99 -6.51 6.27
C GLY A 164 -15.59 -7.15 6.33
N SER A 165 -14.51 -6.37 6.40
CA SER A 165 -13.14 -6.87 6.46
C SER A 165 -12.82 -7.61 7.77
N PRO A 166 -11.71 -8.38 7.84
CA PRO A 166 -11.30 -9.01 9.09
C PRO A 166 -11.13 -8.07 10.28
N ALA A 167 -10.66 -6.83 10.06
CA ALA A 167 -10.57 -5.81 11.10
C ALA A 167 -11.94 -5.37 11.61
N TRP A 168 -12.89 -5.17 10.69
CA TRP A 168 -14.27 -4.85 11.04
C TRP A 168 -14.93 -5.98 11.83
N GLN A 169 -14.73 -7.24 11.42
CA GLN A 169 -15.32 -8.44 12.04
C GLN A 169 -14.96 -8.64 13.52
N VAL A 170 -13.75 -8.25 13.90
CA VAL A 170 -13.26 -8.33 15.29
C VAL A 170 -13.48 -7.03 16.07
N GLY A 171 -14.26 -6.09 15.51
CA GLY A 171 -14.64 -4.86 16.17
C GLY A 171 -13.53 -3.83 16.32
N LEU A 172 -12.53 -3.78 15.43
CA LEU A 172 -11.57 -2.66 15.42
C LEU A 172 -12.27 -1.36 15.02
N ARG A 173 -12.02 -0.28 15.78
CA ARG A 173 -12.69 1.02 15.65
C ARG A 173 -11.72 2.14 15.37
N THR A 174 -12.23 3.22 14.76
CA THR A 174 -11.51 4.48 14.61
C THR A 174 -10.93 4.94 15.97
N GLY A 175 -9.63 5.17 16.00
CA GLY A 175 -8.88 5.56 17.20
C GLY A 175 -8.18 4.42 17.91
N ASP A 176 -8.56 3.17 17.67
CA ASP A 176 -7.86 2.02 18.25
C ASP A 176 -6.40 2.00 17.79
N ARG A 177 -5.49 1.72 18.72
CA ARG A 177 -4.06 1.64 18.43
C ARG A 177 -3.55 0.23 18.69
N LEU A 178 -3.00 -0.42 17.65
CA LEU A 178 -2.30 -1.68 17.83
C LEU A 178 -0.97 -1.40 18.54
N THR A 179 -0.86 -1.78 19.81
CA THR A 179 0.34 -1.60 20.63
C THR A 179 1.33 -2.76 20.45
N ARG A 180 0.87 -3.91 19.96
CA ARG A 180 1.72 -5.08 19.68
C ARG A 180 1.20 -5.92 18.53
N ILE A 181 2.09 -6.45 17.69
CA ILE A 181 1.80 -7.49 16.68
C ILE A 181 2.87 -8.57 16.78
N GLY A 182 2.51 -9.76 17.29
CA GLY A 182 3.50 -10.79 17.62
C GLY A 182 4.57 -10.23 18.58
N ASP A 183 5.82 -10.20 18.11
CA ASP A 183 6.97 -9.68 18.87
C ASP A 183 7.23 -8.18 18.65
N ILE A 184 6.51 -7.53 17.72
CA ILE A 184 6.71 -6.13 17.36
C ILE A 184 5.95 -5.25 18.36
N GLN A 185 6.69 -4.40 19.08
CA GLN A 185 6.15 -3.39 20.00
C GLN A 185 5.91 -2.07 19.29
N ASN A 186 4.80 -1.39 19.60
CA ASN A 186 4.34 -0.15 18.98
C ASN A 186 4.50 -0.17 17.45
N PRO A 187 3.89 -1.15 16.77
CA PRO A 187 4.08 -1.34 15.34
C PRO A 187 3.66 -0.12 14.53
N THR A 188 4.41 0.13 13.46
CA THR A 188 3.99 1.05 12.39
C THR A 188 2.94 0.39 11.50
N HIS A 189 2.17 1.20 10.77
CA HIS A 189 1.24 0.71 9.77
C HIS A 189 1.96 -0.13 8.69
N LYS A 190 3.19 0.24 8.31
CA LYS A 190 4.02 -0.56 7.38
C LYS A 190 4.34 -1.94 7.95
N GLN A 191 4.64 -2.04 9.25
CA GLN A 191 4.89 -3.31 9.93
C GLN A 191 3.62 -4.15 10.08
N LEU A 192 2.45 -3.52 10.29
CA LEU A 192 1.15 -4.19 10.23
C LEU A 192 0.93 -4.82 8.86
N VAL A 193 1.03 -4.04 7.78
CA VAL A 193 0.87 -4.53 6.40
C VAL A 193 1.87 -5.65 6.10
N GLY A 194 3.15 -5.48 6.46
CA GLY A 194 4.16 -6.52 6.27
C GLY A 194 3.85 -7.82 7.03
N SER A 195 3.36 -7.72 8.26
CA SER A 195 2.96 -8.87 9.07
C SER A 195 1.72 -9.57 8.51
N VAL A 196 0.78 -8.80 7.95
CA VAL A 196 -0.43 -9.32 7.28
C VAL A 196 -0.06 -10.06 5.99
N VAL A 197 0.74 -9.43 5.14
CA VAL A 197 1.11 -9.98 3.83
C VAL A 197 2.01 -11.20 3.96
N LEU A 198 2.97 -11.18 4.89
CA LEU A 198 3.99 -12.22 5.05
C LEU A 198 3.69 -13.17 6.22
N GLY A 199 2.61 -12.97 6.97
CA GLY A 199 2.22 -13.79 8.12
C GLY A 199 1.56 -15.11 7.74
N ASP A 200 1.23 -15.90 8.76
CA ASP A 200 0.48 -17.15 8.64
C ASP A 200 -1.03 -16.86 8.61
N LEU A 201 -1.68 -17.16 7.49
CA LEU A 201 -3.10 -16.86 7.29
C LEU A 201 -4.02 -17.72 8.15
N GLU A 202 -3.63 -18.96 8.45
CA GLU A 202 -4.46 -19.88 9.22
C GLU A 202 -4.41 -19.55 10.71
N LYS A 203 -3.21 -19.21 11.22
CA LYS A 203 -3.07 -18.79 12.63
C LYS A 203 -3.64 -17.39 12.85
N GLY A 204 -3.50 -16.50 11.88
CA GLY A 204 -3.78 -15.08 12.06
C GLY A 204 -2.63 -14.37 12.77
N LEU A 205 -2.88 -13.11 13.13
CA LEU A 205 -1.96 -12.23 13.81
C LEU A 205 -2.51 -11.90 15.19
N ASP A 206 -1.79 -12.34 16.23
CA ASP A 206 -2.11 -11.92 17.59
C ASP A 206 -1.65 -10.49 17.80
N THR A 207 -2.61 -9.65 18.18
CA THR A 207 -2.44 -8.22 18.37
C THR A 207 -2.90 -7.79 19.74
N GLU A 208 -2.21 -6.82 20.31
CA GLU A 208 -2.69 -6.08 21.47
C GLU A 208 -3.17 -4.72 20.99
N VAL A 209 -4.37 -4.34 21.43
CA VAL A 209 -5.07 -3.14 20.98
C VAL A 209 -5.39 -2.27 22.19
N LEU A 210 -4.96 -1.02 22.15
CA LEU A 210 -5.38 0.04 23.05
C LEU A 210 -6.62 0.72 22.47
N ARG A 211 -7.75 0.60 23.16
CA ARG A 211 -9.01 1.25 22.81
C ARG A 211 -9.00 2.74 23.15
N THR A 212 -9.93 3.49 22.59
CA THR A 212 -10.06 4.94 22.84
C THR A 212 -10.43 5.30 24.28
N ASP A 213 -11.08 4.39 25.02
CA ASP A 213 -11.39 4.53 26.44
C ASP A 213 -10.20 4.20 27.38
N GLY A 214 -9.05 3.83 26.80
CA GLY A 214 -7.84 3.45 27.52
C GLY A 214 -7.77 1.98 27.93
N SER A 215 -8.82 1.18 27.67
CA SER A 215 -8.78 -0.26 27.89
C SER A 215 -7.85 -0.95 26.88
N THR A 216 -7.32 -2.12 27.26
CA THR A 216 -6.44 -2.92 26.39
C THR A 216 -7.05 -4.29 26.19
N GLU A 217 -7.02 -4.77 24.95
CA GLU A 217 -7.60 -6.05 24.55
C GLU A 217 -6.64 -6.82 23.65
N GLN A 218 -6.67 -8.16 23.71
CA GLN A 218 -5.96 -9.01 22.76
C GLN A 218 -6.93 -9.45 21.67
N ILE A 219 -6.57 -9.21 20.41
CA ILE A 219 -7.37 -9.52 19.23
C ILE A 219 -6.54 -10.33 18.25
N THR A 220 -7.10 -11.41 17.72
CA THR A 220 -6.48 -12.17 16.63
C THR A 220 -7.05 -11.72 15.29
N LEU A 221 -6.27 -11.00 14.50
CA LEU A 221 -6.64 -10.60 13.14
C LEU A 221 -6.38 -11.74 12.16
N ARG A 222 -7.39 -12.16 11.40
CA ARG A 222 -7.26 -13.23 10.41
C ARG A 222 -7.28 -12.66 8.99
N PRO A 223 -6.12 -12.46 8.34
CA PRO A 223 -6.09 -11.85 7.02
C PRO A 223 -6.84 -12.66 5.98
N LYS A 224 -7.52 -11.97 5.06
CA LYS A 224 -8.17 -12.58 3.90
C LYS A 224 -7.42 -12.20 2.63
N LEU A 225 -7.25 -13.14 1.70
CA LEU A 225 -6.70 -12.83 0.39
C LEU A 225 -7.69 -11.97 -0.39
N THR A 226 -7.35 -10.70 -0.57
CA THR A 226 -8.16 -9.72 -1.31
C THR A 226 -7.27 -9.01 -2.32
N GLY A 227 -7.54 -9.18 -3.61
CA GLY A 227 -6.70 -8.64 -4.68
C GLY A 227 -5.35 -9.36 -4.80
N MET A 228 -4.25 -8.61 -4.72
CA MET A 228 -2.89 -9.15 -4.98
C MET A 228 -2.21 -9.78 -3.76
N ALA A 229 -2.69 -9.51 -2.54
CA ALA A 229 -2.08 -9.97 -1.30
C ALA A 229 -3.12 -10.04 -0.17
N PRO A 230 -2.82 -10.73 0.94
CA PRO A 230 -3.70 -10.75 2.11
C PRO A 230 -3.87 -9.36 2.72
N GLN A 231 -5.07 -9.09 3.23
CA GLN A 231 -5.44 -7.83 3.86
C GLN A 231 -6.29 -8.07 5.10
N VAL A 232 -6.27 -7.11 6.01
CA VAL A 232 -7.15 -7.06 7.19
C VAL A 232 -8.16 -5.92 7.13
N GLY A 233 -7.99 -4.95 6.22
CA GLY A 233 -8.92 -3.83 6.06
C GLY A 233 -8.81 -2.75 7.12
N VAL A 234 -7.60 -2.46 7.61
CA VAL A 234 -7.32 -1.29 8.45
C VAL A 234 -6.88 -0.14 7.55
N LEU A 235 -7.52 1.02 7.69
CA LEU A 235 -7.12 2.27 7.05
C LEU A 235 -6.37 3.15 8.06
N MET A 236 -5.44 3.96 7.56
CA MET A 236 -4.57 4.81 8.39
C MET A 236 -5.36 5.94 9.05
N ALA A 237 -5.07 6.22 10.31
CA ALA A 237 -5.60 7.40 10.99
C ALA A 237 -5.02 8.70 10.41
N ASN A 238 -5.79 9.78 10.53
CA ASN A 238 -5.34 11.12 10.19
C ASN A 238 -4.98 11.90 11.45
N ARG A 239 -4.21 12.98 11.27
CA ARG A 239 -4.07 14.02 12.30
C ARG A 239 -5.10 15.12 12.05
N LEU A 240 -5.35 15.95 13.05
CA LEU A 240 -6.28 17.08 12.97
C LEU A 240 -5.72 18.29 12.22
N ARG A 241 -4.98 18.05 11.13
CA ARG A 241 -4.36 19.09 10.30
C ARG A 241 -4.75 18.89 8.86
N LEU A 242 -5.21 19.95 8.20
CA LEU A 242 -5.58 19.89 6.80
C LEU A 242 -4.35 19.67 5.92
N SER A 243 -4.57 19.08 4.74
CA SER A 243 -3.55 18.90 3.72
C SER A 243 -2.92 20.24 3.34
N ALA A 244 -1.61 20.22 3.09
CA ALA A 244 -0.84 21.39 2.68
C ALA A 244 -1.02 21.74 1.19
N THR A 245 -1.65 20.86 0.40
CA THR A 245 -1.85 21.06 -1.05
C THR A 245 -3.31 21.22 -1.42
N GLU A 246 -4.18 20.41 -0.81
CA GLU A 246 -5.60 20.34 -1.13
C GLU A 246 -6.39 20.19 0.18
N PRO A 247 -6.62 21.27 0.94
CA PRO A 247 -7.22 21.20 2.28
C PRO A 247 -8.69 20.79 2.29
N VAL A 248 -9.38 20.98 1.16
CA VAL A 248 -10.80 20.67 0.97
C VAL A 248 -11.01 19.91 -0.34
N ALA A 249 -11.93 18.95 -0.32
CA ALA A 249 -12.35 18.21 -1.49
C ALA A 249 -13.22 19.11 -2.39
N PRO A 250 -13.03 19.15 -3.71
CA PRO A 250 -13.89 19.90 -4.61
C PRO A 250 -15.37 19.54 -4.47
N HIS A 251 -16.26 20.51 -4.71
CA HIS A 251 -17.73 20.34 -4.68
C HIS A 251 -18.31 19.86 -3.34
N SER A 252 -17.55 19.95 -2.25
CA SER A 252 -17.96 19.54 -0.91
C SER A 252 -18.49 20.71 -0.07
N PRO A 253 -19.15 20.43 1.08
CA PRO A 253 -19.55 21.48 2.03
C PRO A 253 -18.38 22.37 2.46
N ALA A 254 -17.21 21.80 2.75
CA ALA A 254 -16.02 22.58 3.09
C ALA A 254 -15.56 23.49 1.93
N ALA A 255 -15.61 23.02 0.68
CA ALA A 255 -15.25 23.82 -0.49
C ALA A 255 -16.26 24.94 -0.78
N SER A 256 -17.53 24.77 -0.42
CA SER A 256 -18.58 25.78 -0.63
C SER A 256 -18.33 27.09 0.13
N LEU A 257 -17.48 27.07 1.16
CA LEU A 257 -17.10 28.24 1.96
C LEU A 257 -16.14 29.19 1.23
N GLY A 258 -15.52 28.74 0.14
CA GLY A 258 -14.59 29.57 -0.65
C GLY A 258 -13.46 30.16 0.19
N ASP A 259 -13.14 31.43 -0.06
CA ASP A 259 -12.04 32.15 0.60
C ASP A 259 -12.27 32.39 2.11
N GLU A 260 -13.50 32.28 2.59
CA GLU A 260 -13.86 32.40 4.02
C GLU A 260 -13.73 31.05 4.76
N GLY A 261 -13.41 29.98 4.03
CA GLY A 261 -13.34 28.62 4.54
C GLY A 261 -11.97 28.23 5.12
N PHE A 262 -11.57 27.02 4.79
CA PHE A 262 -10.39 26.36 5.34
C PHE A 262 -9.16 26.54 4.46
N GLU A 263 -8.01 26.75 5.08
CA GLU A 263 -6.75 26.98 4.39
C GLU A 263 -5.77 25.80 4.52
N ALA A 264 -4.80 25.75 3.62
CA ALA A 264 -3.78 24.72 3.59
C ALA A 264 -2.98 24.68 4.90
N GLY A 265 -3.01 23.53 5.58
CA GLY A 265 -2.26 23.32 6.82
C GLY A 265 -2.93 23.86 8.09
N ASP A 266 -4.18 24.36 8.03
CA ASP A 266 -5.01 24.69 9.20
C ASP A 266 -5.05 23.48 10.16
N GLN A 267 -4.87 23.73 11.46
CA GLN A 267 -4.94 22.71 12.50
C GLN A 267 -6.26 22.85 13.27
N ILE A 268 -7.12 21.85 13.19
CA ILE A 268 -8.36 21.80 13.97
C ILE A 268 -8.00 21.56 15.44
N VAL A 269 -8.59 22.37 16.33
CA VAL A 269 -8.37 22.30 17.78
C VAL A 269 -9.66 22.25 18.60
N ALA A 270 -10.80 22.68 18.05
CA ALA A 270 -12.09 22.57 18.73
C ALA A 270 -13.26 22.41 17.75
N VAL A 271 -14.37 21.84 18.24
CA VAL A 271 -15.67 21.77 17.56
C VAL A 271 -16.74 22.31 18.51
N ASP A 272 -17.49 23.32 18.08
CA ASP A 272 -18.51 24.01 18.88
C ASP A 272 -18.00 24.48 20.26
N GLY A 273 -16.72 24.89 20.33
CA GLY A 273 -16.06 25.33 21.55
C GLY A 273 -15.52 24.22 22.46
N GLU A 274 -15.74 22.94 22.12
CA GLU A 274 -15.16 21.79 22.82
C GLU A 274 -13.83 21.39 22.17
N GLU A 275 -12.77 21.28 22.97
CA GLU A 275 -11.44 20.89 22.48
C GLU A 275 -11.44 19.47 21.89
N VAL A 276 -10.70 19.29 20.79
CA VAL A 276 -10.54 18.00 20.13
C VAL A 276 -9.08 17.72 19.81
N ASP A 277 -8.57 16.60 20.33
CA ASP A 277 -7.15 16.23 20.23
C ASP A 277 -6.90 15.02 19.32
N THR A 278 -7.94 14.27 18.97
CA THR A 278 -7.82 13.04 18.18
C THR A 278 -8.79 13.01 17.00
N TYR A 279 -8.38 12.33 15.93
CA TYR A 279 -9.25 12.08 14.78
C TYR A 279 -10.52 11.31 15.16
N ALA A 280 -10.42 10.36 16.10
CA ALA A 280 -11.57 9.64 16.61
C ALA A 280 -12.57 10.57 17.31
N GLY A 281 -12.08 11.52 18.11
CA GLY A 281 -12.92 12.53 18.75
C GLY A 281 -13.62 13.42 17.71
N LEU A 282 -12.88 13.91 16.71
CA LEU A 282 -13.46 14.74 15.63
C LEU A 282 -14.55 13.98 14.87
N PHE A 283 -14.25 12.75 14.46
CA PHE A 283 -15.18 11.90 13.73
C PHE A 283 -16.43 11.58 14.55
N ALA A 284 -16.28 11.26 15.84
CA ALA A 284 -17.40 11.00 16.73
C ALA A 284 -18.36 12.21 16.80
N THR A 285 -17.84 13.42 16.87
CA THR A 285 -18.65 14.65 16.84
C THR A 285 -19.36 14.83 15.49
N PHE A 286 -18.67 14.55 14.37
CA PHE A 286 -19.28 14.61 13.04
C PHE A 286 -20.42 13.61 12.87
N ALA A 287 -20.24 12.38 13.36
CA ALA A 287 -21.26 11.34 13.34
C ALA A 287 -22.49 11.71 14.19
N ALA A 288 -22.26 12.25 15.39
CA ALA A 288 -23.33 12.63 16.32
C ALA A 288 -24.17 13.83 15.82
N LYS A 289 -23.57 14.75 15.07
CA LYS A 289 -24.20 16.01 14.62
C LYS A 289 -24.31 16.10 13.09
N ARG A 290 -24.49 14.97 12.41
CA ARG A 290 -24.42 14.85 10.92
C ARG A 290 -25.32 15.81 10.14
N ASP A 291 -26.47 16.18 10.70
CA ASP A 291 -27.51 17.01 10.10
C ASP A 291 -27.41 18.49 10.52
N GLN A 292 -26.44 18.83 11.38
CA GLN A 292 -26.26 20.16 11.95
C GLN A 292 -24.97 20.81 11.45
N PRO A 293 -24.96 22.14 11.23
CA PRO A 293 -23.72 22.87 11.01
C PRO A 293 -22.83 22.80 12.26
N LEU A 294 -21.52 22.77 12.07
CA LEU A 294 -20.52 22.68 13.13
C LEU A 294 -19.56 23.87 13.05
N THR A 295 -19.24 24.49 14.19
CA THR A 295 -18.21 25.53 14.23
C THR A 295 -16.87 24.88 14.54
N LEU A 296 -15.94 24.87 13.58
CA LEU A 296 -14.58 24.39 13.79
C LEU A 296 -13.67 25.55 14.15
N THR A 297 -12.99 25.46 15.29
CA THR A 297 -11.88 26.35 15.61
C THR A 297 -10.61 25.75 15.05
N VAL A 298 -9.93 26.49 14.18
CA VAL A 298 -8.64 26.13 13.61
C VAL A 298 -7.55 27.09 14.03
N ILE A 299 -6.32 26.60 14.12
CA ILE A 299 -5.10 27.41 14.17
C ILE A 299 -4.60 27.58 12.73
N ARG A 300 -4.70 28.81 12.24
CA ARG A 300 -4.21 29.25 10.93
C ARG A 300 -2.81 29.82 11.02
N ASP A 301 -1.98 29.56 10.01
CA ASP A 301 -0.56 29.97 9.95
C ASP A 301 0.32 29.48 11.12
N GLY A 302 -0.17 28.48 11.86
CA GLY A 302 0.59 27.81 12.92
C GLY A 302 1.80 27.06 12.36
N LYS A 303 2.92 27.16 13.06
CA LYS A 303 4.18 26.51 12.63
C LYS A 303 4.40 25.23 13.43
N ALA A 304 4.74 24.16 12.73
CA ALA A 304 5.18 22.94 13.39
C ALA A 304 6.52 23.19 14.10
N PRO A 305 6.81 22.48 15.20
CA PRO A 305 8.08 22.58 15.91
C PRO A 305 9.28 22.29 15.00
N ALA A 306 10.40 22.96 15.24
CA ALA A 306 11.63 22.72 14.49
C ALA A 306 12.11 21.27 14.73
N GLY A 307 12.28 20.50 13.65
CA GLY A 307 12.70 19.09 13.73
C GLY A 307 11.55 18.08 13.93
N ASP A 308 10.34 18.55 14.20
CA ASP A 308 9.13 17.72 14.23
C ASP A 308 8.01 18.35 13.40
N PRO A 309 7.99 18.11 12.07
CA PRO A 309 6.91 18.60 11.21
C PRO A 309 5.53 18.02 11.59
N PHE A 310 5.50 16.96 12.42
CA PHE A 310 4.29 16.31 12.84
C PHE A 310 3.76 16.75 14.21
N GLY A 311 4.54 17.55 14.95
CA GLY A 311 4.19 18.06 16.26
C GLY A 311 2.99 19.01 16.28
N VAL A 312 2.57 19.37 17.49
CA VAL A 312 1.52 20.38 17.74
C VAL A 312 2.02 21.73 17.26
N VAL A 313 1.22 22.43 16.47
CA VAL A 313 1.59 23.73 15.92
C VAL A 313 1.67 24.80 17.02
N GLU A 314 2.68 25.66 16.94
CA GLU A 314 2.86 26.82 17.81
C GLU A 314 2.58 28.12 17.06
N GLY A 315 2.05 29.11 17.78
CA GLY A 315 1.61 30.39 17.20
C GLY A 315 0.37 30.22 16.32
N GLY A 316 0.18 31.16 15.39
CA GLY A 316 -0.99 31.21 14.52
C GLY A 316 -2.19 31.92 15.14
N GLU A 317 -3.19 32.19 14.30
CA GLU A 317 -4.46 32.80 14.70
C GLU A 317 -5.53 31.73 14.90
N ARG A 318 -6.40 31.91 15.90
CA ARG A 318 -7.59 31.07 16.06
C ARG A 318 -8.71 31.63 15.20
N VAL A 319 -9.19 30.83 14.26
CA VAL A 319 -10.27 31.18 13.33
C VAL A 319 -11.40 30.18 13.53
N ASP A 320 -12.62 30.70 13.70
CA ASP A 320 -13.82 29.88 13.75
C ASP A 320 -14.46 29.83 12.37
N VAL A 321 -14.67 28.62 11.85
CA VAL A 321 -15.27 28.37 10.54
C VAL A 321 -16.50 27.49 10.71
N THR A 322 -17.66 27.98 10.28
CA THR A 322 -18.91 27.21 10.34
C THR A 322 -19.01 26.29 9.14
N LEU A 323 -18.84 25.00 9.37
CA LEU A 323 -18.90 23.93 8.38
C LEU A 323 -20.34 23.38 8.24
N PRO A 324 -20.97 23.50 7.06
CA PRO A 324 -22.32 22.98 6.85
C PRO A 324 -22.40 21.45 6.98
N PRO A 325 -23.60 20.87 7.13
CA PRO A 325 -23.84 19.44 6.94
C PRO A 325 -23.43 18.97 5.54
N ASP A 326 -23.29 17.64 5.37
CA ASP A 326 -23.00 17.00 4.07
C ASP A 326 -24.18 16.11 3.64
N PRO A 327 -25.22 16.66 2.98
CA PRO A 327 -26.36 15.88 2.51
C PRO A 327 -25.92 14.84 1.48
N MET A 328 -26.50 13.64 1.54
CA MET A 328 -26.16 12.56 0.63
C MET A 328 -26.68 12.85 -0.78
N GLU A 329 -25.86 12.59 -1.78
CA GLU A 329 -26.21 12.66 -3.19
C GLU A 329 -26.82 11.33 -3.66
N ARG A 330 -27.98 11.40 -4.30
CA ARG A 330 -28.80 10.22 -4.64
C ARG A 330 -29.38 10.31 -6.03
N LEU A 331 -29.51 9.15 -6.68
CA LEU A 331 -30.36 9.00 -7.87
C LEU A 331 -31.83 8.75 -7.51
N GLY A 332 -32.11 8.34 -6.27
CA GLY A 332 -33.44 7.93 -5.82
C GLY A 332 -33.79 6.47 -6.04
N ILE A 333 -32.78 5.62 -6.25
CA ILE A 333 -32.94 4.17 -6.37
C ILE A 333 -32.79 3.54 -4.98
N VAL A 334 -33.78 2.73 -4.59
CA VAL A 334 -33.73 1.89 -3.39
C VAL A 334 -33.32 0.48 -3.83
N PRO A 335 -32.10 0.01 -3.51
CA PRO A 335 -31.67 -1.33 -3.88
C PRO A 335 -32.35 -2.40 -3.03
N THR A 336 -32.41 -3.62 -3.54
CA THR A 336 -32.89 -4.77 -2.76
C THR A 336 -31.83 -5.20 -1.75
N LEU A 337 -32.20 -5.28 -0.47
CA LEU A 337 -31.32 -5.80 0.58
C LEU A 337 -31.18 -7.32 0.42
N GLY A 338 -29.93 -7.77 0.33
CA GLY A 338 -29.56 -9.19 0.25
C GLY A 338 -29.29 -9.80 1.63
N PRO A 339 -28.72 -11.02 1.65
CA PRO A 339 -28.43 -11.71 2.91
C PRO A 339 -27.29 -11.04 3.68
N VAL A 340 -27.28 -11.28 4.98
CA VAL A 340 -26.15 -11.05 5.87
C VAL A 340 -24.98 -11.92 5.40
N VAL A 341 -23.85 -11.30 5.07
CA VAL A 341 -22.62 -11.99 4.65
C VAL A 341 -21.59 -12.05 5.76
N VAL A 342 -21.67 -11.12 6.71
CA VAL A 342 -20.74 -11.04 7.83
C VAL A 342 -21.50 -10.52 9.06
N VAL A 343 -21.26 -11.14 10.20
CA VAL A 343 -21.68 -10.65 11.52
C VAL A 343 -20.43 -10.32 12.31
N GLU A 344 -20.40 -9.15 12.92
CA GLU A 344 -19.30 -8.73 13.79
C GLU A 344 -19.37 -9.46 15.14
N GLN A 345 -18.25 -10.00 15.60
CA GLN A 345 -18.17 -10.73 16.85
C GLN A 345 -18.49 -9.83 18.06
N GLY A 346 -19.37 -10.29 18.95
CA GLY A 346 -19.77 -9.55 20.15
C GLY A 346 -20.61 -8.30 19.86
N SER A 347 -21.16 -8.17 18.66
CA SER A 347 -22.10 -7.10 18.30
C SER A 347 -23.53 -7.43 18.72
N PRO A 348 -24.45 -6.44 18.77
CA PRO A 348 -25.87 -6.69 19.05
C PRO A 348 -26.49 -7.76 18.13
N ALA A 349 -26.10 -7.80 16.86
CA ALA A 349 -26.53 -8.82 15.90
C ALA A 349 -26.03 -10.22 16.27
N ASP A 350 -24.76 -10.36 16.68
CA ASP A 350 -24.17 -11.63 17.13
C ASP A 350 -24.87 -12.16 18.39
N GLU A 351 -25.05 -11.28 19.39
CA GLU A 351 -25.70 -11.62 20.66
C GLU A 351 -27.18 -12.00 20.47
N ALA A 352 -27.89 -11.32 19.57
CA ALA A 352 -29.27 -11.66 19.21
C ALA A 352 -29.37 -12.91 18.34
N GLY A 353 -28.26 -13.42 17.82
CA GLY A 353 -28.20 -14.66 17.04
C GLY A 353 -28.59 -14.49 15.57
N ILE A 354 -28.30 -13.33 14.97
CA ILE A 354 -28.27 -13.16 13.51
C ILE A 354 -27.19 -14.07 12.93
N LYS A 355 -27.48 -14.68 11.78
CA LYS A 355 -26.58 -15.62 11.10
C LYS A 355 -26.27 -15.16 9.68
N VAL A 356 -25.09 -15.51 9.20
CA VAL A 356 -24.76 -15.40 7.78
C VAL A 356 -25.79 -16.21 6.98
N GLY A 357 -26.38 -15.57 5.97
CA GLY A 357 -27.48 -16.09 5.15
C GLY A 357 -28.87 -15.56 5.51
N ASP A 358 -29.06 -15.00 6.72
CA ASP A 358 -30.33 -14.34 7.08
C ASP A 358 -30.58 -13.14 6.17
N VAL A 359 -31.82 -12.89 5.76
CA VAL A 359 -32.20 -11.64 5.05
C VAL A 359 -33.04 -10.80 5.99
N ILE A 360 -32.59 -9.59 6.32
CA ILE A 360 -33.38 -8.66 7.15
C ILE A 360 -34.52 -8.11 6.28
N THR A 361 -35.76 -8.40 6.65
CA THR A 361 -36.95 -8.04 5.87
C THR A 361 -37.75 -6.89 6.46
N ALA A 362 -37.68 -6.69 7.78
CA ALA A 362 -38.34 -5.58 8.46
C ALA A 362 -37.61 -5.13 9.74
N VAL A 363 -37.86 -3.88 10.14
CA VAL A 363 -37.42 -3.29 11.40
C VAL A 363 -38.64 -2.68 12.09
N ASP A 364 -38.93 -3.11 13.32
CA ASP A 364 -40.13 -2.73 14.08
C ASP A 364 -41.44 -2.87 13.29
N GLY A 365 -41.50 -3.90 12.43
CA GLY A 365 -42.64 -4.18 11.55
C GLY A 365 -42.68 -3.37 10.25
N GLU A 366 -41.79 -2.40 10.05
CA GLU A 366 -41.67 -1.65 8.79
C GLU A 366 -40.76 -2.40 7.81
N ALA A 367 -41.28 -2.70 6.61
CA ALA A 367 -40.56 -3.49 5.60
C ALA A 367 -39.34 -2.74 5.03
N ILE A 368 -38.29 -3.46 4.64
CA ILE A 368 -37.09 -2.90 4.00
C ILE A 368 -37.17 -3.01 2.47
N GLY A 369 -36.83 -1.93 1.77
CA GLY A 369 -36.71 -1.86 0.32
C GLY A 369 -38.04 -1.63 -0.38
N ALA A 370 -39.00 -2.51 -0.18
CA ALA A 370 -40.34 -2.42 -0.76
C ALA A 370 -41.42 -2.88 0.23
N ALA A 371 -42.56 -2.21 0.24
CA ALA A 371 -43.72 -2.52 1.07
C ALA A 371 -44.98 -2.70 0.18
N PRO A 372 -46.06 -3.30 0.71
CA PRO A 372 -47.37 -3.32 0.05
C PRO A 372 -47.82 -1.93 -0.40
N GLU A 373 -48.66 -1.88 -1.44
CA GLU A 373 -49.07 -0.62 -2.08
C GLU A 373 -49.71 0.35 -1.08
N GLY A 374 -49.05 1.52 -0.88
CA GLY A 374 -49.50 2.58 0.03
C GLY A 374 -48.84 2.58 1.42
N GLU A 375 -48.00 1.59 1.74
CA GLU A 375 -47.24 1.54 3.00
C GLU A 375 -45.81 2.08 2.81
N PRO A 376 -45.22 2.74 3.84
CA PRO A 376 -43.82 3.17 3.80
C PRO A 376 -42.88 1.96 3.89
N ALA A 377 -41.71 2.07 3.24
CA ALA A 377 -40.63 1.11 3.34
C ALA A 377 -39.33 1.81 3.73
N LEU A 378 -38.50 1.10 4.49
CA LEU A 378 -37.18 1.55 4.89
C LEU A 378 -36.19 1.41 3.73
N ASP A 379 -35.44 2.47 3.46
CA ASP A 379 -34.34 2.44 2.50
C ASP A 379 -33.11 1.79 3.15
N PRO A 380 -32.59 0.65 2.63
CA PRO A 380 -31.45 -0.02 3.22
C PRO A 380 -30.18 0.84 3.21
N VAL A 381 -30.09 1.87 2.38
CA VAL A 381 -28.92 2.78 2.37
C VAL A 381 -28.94 3.73 3.57
N THR A 382 -30.12 4.10 4.06
CA THR A 382 -30.27 5.00 5.22
C THR A 382 -30.61 4.25 6.51
N LEU A 383 -30.71 2.93 6.45
CA LEU A 383 -31.14 2.10 7.57
C LEU A 383 -30.19 2.19 8.78
N ASP A 384 -28.87 2.16 8.56
CA ASP A 384 -27.90 2.29 9.67
C ASP A 384 -28.05 3.64 10.39
N ALA A 385 -28.32 4.71 9.61
CA ALA A 385 -28.57 6.02 10.15
C ALA A 385 -29.84 6.09 11.03
N LYS A 386 -30.87 5.31 10.71
CA LYS A 386 -32.09 5.16 11.52
C LYS A 386 -31.82 4.33 12.78
N LEU A 387 -31.12 3.20 12.66
CA LEU A 387 -30.71 2.35 13.79
C LEU A 387 -29.84 3.13 14.77
N GLY A 388 -28.92 3.98 14.29
CA GLY A 388 -28.12 4.86 15.14
C GLY A 388 -28.96 5.90 15.90
N ALA A 389 -30.06 6.39 15.32
CA ALA A 389 -30.97 7.30 16.01
C ALA A 389 -31.77 6.59 17.12
N ILE A 390 -32.15 5.32 16.91
CA ILE A 390 -32.73 4.45 17.94
C ILE A 390 -31.70 4.22 19.07
N ALA A 391 -30.45 3.90 18.71
CA ALA A 391 -29.35 3.73 19.67
C ALA A 391 -29.14 4.97 20.55
N ALA A 392 -29.18 6.16 19.95
CA ALA A 392 -29.01 7.43 20.66
C ALA A 392 -30.11 7.67 21.72
N ARG A 393 -31.32 7.14 21.49
CA ARG A 393 -32.42 7.16 22.46
C ARG A 393 -32.38 6.01 23.46
N ARG A 394 -31.45 5.06 23.30
CA ARG A 394 -31.32 3.83 24.12
C ARG A 394 -32.57 2.97 24.08
N GLU A 395 -33.17 2.89 22.89
CA GLU A 395 -34.33 2.06 22.62
C GLU A 395 -33.87 0.72 22.00
N ASP A 396 -34.64 -0.33 22.25
CA ASP A 396 -34.46 -1.62 21.58
C ASP A 396 -35.15 -1.59 20.21
N VAL A 397 -34.71 -2.47 19.32
CA VAL A 397 -35.29 -2.68 17.99
C VAL A 397 -35.65 -4.15 17.80
N VAL A 398 -36.69 -4.44 17.04
CA VAL A 398 -37.05 -5.79 16.59
C VAL A 398 -36.76 -5.92 15.10
N LEU A 399 -35.82 -6.80 14.75
CA LEU A 399 -35.53 -7.16 13.36
C LEU A 399 -36.31 -8.42 13.00
N THR A 400 -37.08 -8.37 11.92
CA THR A 400 -37.61 -9.57 11.27
C THR A 400 -36.61 -10.02 10.23
N VAL A 401 -36.14 -11.27 10.35
CA VAL A 401 -35.24 -11.90 9.38
C VAL A 401 -35.93 -13.10 8.73
N ASP A 402 -35.76 -13.25 7.43
CA ASP A 402 -36.02 -14.50 6.73
C ASP A 402 -34.80 -15.42 6.90
N ARG A 403 -35.03 -16.54 7.59
CA ARG A 403 -34.06 -17.61 7.79
C ARG A 403 -34.56 -18.87 7.13
N ASN A 404 -34.06 -19.16 5.93
CA ASN A 404 -34.43 -20.34 5.14
C ASN A 404 -35.94 -20.44 4.83
N GLY A 405 -36.61 -19.31 4.60
CA GLY A 405 -38.04 -19.22 4.30
C GLY A 405 -38.93 -19.04 5.54
N GLU A 406 -38.35 -18.99 6.75
CA GLU A 406 -39.09 -18.76 7.99
C GLU A 406 -38.78 -17.37 8.53
N ALA A 407 -39.84 -16.61 8.87
CA ALA A 407 -39.70 -15.32 9.53
C ALA A 407 -39.34 -15.51 11.01
N VAL A 408 -38.25 -14.90 11.44
CA VAL A 408 -37.74 -14.93 12.82
C VAL A 408 -37.62 -13.48 13.32
N GLU A 409 -38.22 -13.18 14.46
CA GLU A 409 -38.09 -11.89 15.13
C GLU A 409 -36.94 -11.92 16.15
N LEU A 410 -36.03 -10.95 16.05
CA LEU A 410 -34.86 -10.83 16.90
C LEU A 410 -34.85 -9.43 17.52
N SER A 411 -34.97 -9.37 18.85
CA SER A 411 -34.88 -8.12 19.60
C SER A 411 -33.45 -7.86 20.03
N MET A 412 -32.98 -6.62 19.86
CA MET A 412 -31.64 -6.19 20.27
C MET A 412 -31.59 -4.70 20.58
N ALA A 413 -30.58 -4.28 21.33
CA ALA A 413 -30.27 -2.87 21.55
C ALA A 413 -29.20 -2.42 20.55
N PRO A 414 -29.52 -1.55 19.57
CA PRO A 414 -28.51 -0.95 18.71
C PRO A 414 -27.51 -0.10 19.51
N ARG A 415 -26.27 0.01 19.03
CA ARG A 415 -25.20 0.78 19.66
C ARG A 415 -24.94 2.09 18.94
N VAL A 416 -24.51 3.10 19.70
CA VAL A 416 -24.09 4.39 19.14
C VAL A 416 -22.78 4.19 18.38
N VAL A 417 -22.77 4.61 17.11
CA VAL A 417 -21.61 4.49 16.22
C VAL A 417 -20.80 5.78 16.28
N THR A 418 -19.59 5.69 16.82
CA THR A 418 -18.64 6.82 16.92
C THR A 418 -17.36 6.58 16.10
N TRP A 419 -17.41 5.62 15.18
CA TRP A 419 -16.29 5.20 14.35
C TRP A 419 -16.73 5.05 12.90
N GLN A 420 -15.75 4.90 12.01
CA GLN A 420 -16.00 4.83 10.58
C GLN A 420 -15.70 3.43 10.02
N SER A 421 -16.67 2.89 9.28
CA SER A 421 -16.43 1.83 8.30
C SER A 421 -16.55 2.41 6.88
N MET A 422 -15.74 1.91 5.94
CA MET A 422 -15.68 2.42 4.58
C MET A 422 -15.86 1.32 3.55
N ALA A 423 -16.78 1.54 2.61
CA ALA A 423 -16.97 0.67 1.46
C ALA A 423 -16.24 1.24 0.23
N ILE A 424 -14.91 1.06 0.21
CA ILE A 424 -14.01 1.63 -0.82
C ILE A 424 -13.39 0.57 -1.74
N THR A 425 -13.64 -0.70 -1.49
CA THR A 425 -13.17 -1.80 -2.34
C THR A 425 -14.33 -2.42 -3.09
N GLU A 426 -14.07 -2.92 -4.31
CA GLU A 426 -15.04 -3.74 -5.04
C GLU A 426 -15.61 -4.83 -4.14
N ASN A 427 -16.92 -5.07 -4.27
CA ASN A 427 -17.66 -6.06 -3.47
C ASN A 427 -17.67 -5.80 -1.96
N SER A 428 -17.46 -4.56 -1.52
CA SER A 428 -17.72 -4.20 -0.13
C SER A 428 -19.22 -4.39 0.19
N PRO A 429 -19.58 -5.10 1.27
CA PRO A 429 -20.97 -5.18 1.69
C PRO A 429 -21.43 -3.85 2.29
N GLN A 430 -22.75 -3.68 2.41
CA GLN A 430 -23.33 -2.62 3.21
C GLN A 430 -23.24 -3.00 4.68
N THR A 431 -22.56 -2.18 5.48
CA THR A 431 -22.51 -2.33 6.94
C THR A 431 -23.68 -1.63 7.60
N PHE A 432 -24.18 -2.25 8.65
CA PHE A 432 -25.08 -1.68 9.65
C PHE A 432 -24.35 -1.67 10.98
N ASP A 433 -23.43 -0.72 11.15
CA ASP A 433 -22.51 -0.64 12.29
C ASP A 433 -23.25 -0.54 13.63
N ALA A 434 -24.45 0.04 13.65
CA ALA A 434 -25.30 0.15 14.83
C ALA A 434 -25.76 -1.21 15.38
N ILE A 435 -25.80 -2.26 14.56
CA ILE A 435 -26.11 -3.63 15.00
C ILE A 435 -24.95 -4.60 14.80
N GLY A 436 -23.94 -4.24 14.00
CA GLY A 436 -22.79 -5.09 13.69
C GLY A 436 -23.10 -6.21 12.69
N ALA A 437 -23.93 -5.92 11.68
CA ALA A 437 -24.18 -6.83 10.57
C ALA A 437 -23.75 -6.18 9.24
N ALA A 438 -23.25 -6.99 8.30
CA ALA A 438 -22.95 -6.55 6.95
C ALA A 438 -23.72 -7.42 5.95
N CYS A 439 -24.44 -6.78 5.04
CA CYS A 439 -25.33 -7.41 4.08
C CYS A 439 -24.95 -7.07 2.64
N GLU A 440 -25.32 -7.95 1.71
CA GLU A 440 -25.23 -7.63 0.28
C GLU A 440 -26.28 -6.58 -0.09
N LEU A 441 -25.96 -5.68 -1.02
CA LEU A 441 -26.96 -4.91 -1.75
C LEU A 441 -27.05 -5.45 -3.17
N ARG A 442 -28.22 -5.96 -3.54
CA ARG A 442 -28.45 -6.52 -4.86
C ARG A 442 -28.72 -5.42 -5.88
N ALA A 443 -28.39 -5.72 -7.13
CA ALA A 443 -28.56 -4.80 -8.25
C ALA A 443 -30.03 -4.61 -8.70
N GLU A 444 -30.96 -5.35 -8.06
CA GLU A 444 -32.39 -5.24 -8.31
C GLU A 444 -32.97 -4.01 -7.59
N VAL A 445 -33.69 -3.18 -8.33
CA VAL A 445 -34.39 -2.00 -7.82
C VAL A 445 -35.60 -2.47 -7.01
N ALA A 446 -35.56 -2.33 -5.69
CA ALA A 446 -36.69 -2.66 -4.83
C ALA A 446 -37.81 -1.62 -4.98
N SER A 447 -37.45 -0.34 -4.94
CA SER A 447 -38.38 0.77 -5.12
C SER A 447 -37.68 2.05 -5.58
N LEU A 448 -38.45 3.09 -5.88
CA LEU A 448 -37.96 4.40 -6.31
C LEU A 448 -38.49 5.49 -5.38
N ILE A 449 -37.61 6.39 -4.94
CA ILE A 449 -37.97 7.52 -4.08
C ILE A 449 -38.81 8.52 -4.89
N GLY A 450 -40.00 8.89 -4.39
CA GLY A 450 -40.89 9.83 -5.08
C GLY A 450 -40.24 11.20 -5.33
N GLY A 451 -40.45 11.76 -6.53
CA GLY A 451 -39.86 13.06 -6.92
C GLY A 451 -38.36 13.02 -7.24
N SER A 452 -37.71 11.86 -7.17
CA SER A 452 -36.30 11.71 -7.49
C SER A 452 -36.02 11.61 -9.00
N PRO A 453 -34.76 11.79 -9.44
CA PRO A 453 -34.34 11.57 -10.82
C PRO A 453 -34.72 10.18 -11.34
N ALA A 454 -34.55 9.14 -10.54
CA ALA A 454 -34.90 7.77 -10.94
C ALA A 454 -36.43 7.59 -11.09
N ALA A 455 -37.25 8.16 -10.20
CA ALA A 455 -38.71 8.10 -10.33
C ALA A 455 -39.25 8.90 -11.54
N ALA A 456 -38.57 9.96 -11.94
CA ALA A 456 -38.90 10.73 -13.15
C ALA A 456 -38.42 10.08 -14.46
N SER A 457 -37.67 8.97 -14.35
CA SER A 457 -37.08 8.25 -15.48
C SER A 457 -37.92 7.05 -15.91
N ASP A 458 -37.37 6.25 -16.84
CA ASP A 458 -37.99 5.02 -17.26
C ASP A 458 -37.72 3.82 -16.34
N LEU A 459 -36.95 3.98 -15.26
CA LEU A 459 -36.70 2.92 -14.26
C LEU A 459 -37.98 2.47 -13.56
N ARG A 460 -38.06 1.19 -13.23
CA ARG A 460 -39.20 0.56 -12.54
C ARG A 460 -38.69 -0.37 -11.43
N PRO A 461 -39.47 -0.56 -10.34
CA PRO A 461 -39.23 -1.66 -9.41
C PRO A 461 -39.10 -3.00 -10.14
N GLY A 462 -38.15 -3.83 -9.72
CA GLY A 462 -37.77 -5.09 -10.37
C GLY A 462 -36.71 -4.96 -11.46
N ASP A 463 -36.42 -3.75 -11.95
CA ASP A 463 -35.30 -3.54 -12.88
C ASP A 463 -33.98 -4.01 -12.26
N ARG A 464 -33.12 -4.64 -13.06
CA ARG A 464 -31.78 -5.07 -12.62
C ARG A 464 -30.72 -4.23 -13.29
N VAL A 465 -29.99 -3.45 -12.50
CA VAL A 465 -28.84 -2.71 -12.99
C VAL A 465 -27.72 -3.71 -13.29
N SER A 466 -27.15 -3.66 -14.48
CA SER A 466 -25.99 -4.49 -14.85
C SER A 466 -24.70 -3.69 -14.87
N LYS A 467 -24.78 -2.37 -15.13
CA LYS A 467 -23.63 -1.48 -15.20
C LYS A 467 -24.02 -0.04 -14.86
N ALA A 468 -23.15 0.69 -14.19
CA ALA A 468 -23.21 2.15 -14.08
C ALA A 468 -21.96 2.74 -14.73
N THR A 469 -22.14 3.72 -15.60
CA THR A 469 -21.07 4.52 -16.20
C THR A 469 -21.17 5.93 -15.64
N LEU A 470 -20.12 6.40 -14.98
CA LEU A 470 -20.01 7.72 -14.37
C LEU A 470 -19.17 8.59 -15.30
N SER A 471 -19.61 9.81 -15.58
CA SER A 471 -18.89 10.75 -16.45
C SER A 471 -18.82 12.13 -15.80
N TRP A 472 -17.62 12.72 -15.80
CA TRP A 472 -17.35 14.05 -15.23
C TRP A 472 -16.14 14.70 -15.90
N THR A 473 -15.93 15.99 -15.64
CA THR A 473 -14.72 16.71 -16.04
C THR A 473 -13.84 16.92 -14.81
N ASP A 474 -12.58 16.53 -14.88
CA ASP A 474 -11.64 16.75 -13.77
C ASP A 474 -11.21 18.22 -13.65
N ALA A 475 -10.48 18.53 -12.58
CA ALA A 475 -9.98 19.89 -12.32
C ALA A 475 -9.06 20.45 -13.42
N LYS A 476 -8.56 19.62 -14.34
CA LYS A 476 -7.72 20.01 -15.49
C LYS A 476 -8.55 20.22 -16.76
N GLY A 477 -9.87 20.06 -16.71
CA GLY A 477 -10.75 20.18 -17.86
C GLY A 477 -10.76 18.93 -18.75
N VAL A 478 -10.29 17.79 -18.25
CA VAL A 478 -10.27 16.53 -19.02
C VAL A 478 -11.52 15.72 -18.69
N SER A 479 -12.23 15.28 -19.72
CA SER A 479 -13.37 14.37 -19.56
C SER A 479 -12.88 13.03 -19.05
N GLN A 480 -13.44 12.60 -17.93
CA GLN A 480 -13.19 11.33 -17.29
C GLN A 480 -14.43 10.43 -17.41
N THR A 481 -14.22 9.12 -17.38
CA THR A 481 -15.30 8.16 -17.32
C THR A 481 -14.85 6.95 -16.54
N ASP A 482 -15.66 6.52 -15.59
CA ASP A 482 -15.46 5.29 -14.83
C ASP A 482 -16.70 4.41 -14.96
N SER A 483 -16.55 3.11 -14.73
CA SER A 483 -17.69 2.20 -14.79
C SER A 483 -17.62 1.07 -13.80
N MET A 484 -18.77 0.74 -13.24
CA MET A 484 -18.95 -0.33 -12.26
C MET A 484 -19.95 -1.33 -12.80
N GLU A 485 -19.59 -2.61 -12.78
CA GLU A 485 -20.48 -3.70 -13.15
C GLU A 485 -21.26 -4.18 -11.91
N PHE A 486 -22.48 -4.67 -12.14
CA PHE A 486 -23.39 -5.18 -11.13
C PHE A 486 -23.96 -6.52 -11.56
N GLY A 487 -24.22 -7.39 -10.58
CA GLY A 487 -24.76 -8.72 -10.85
C GLY A 487 -24.40 -9.73 -9.77
N GLU A 488 -24.55 -11.00 -10.09
CA GLU A 488 -24.23 -12.09 -9.16
C GLU A 488 -22.71 -12.08 -8.86
N GLY A 489 -22.36 -12.00 -7.58
CA GLY A 489 -20.97 -11.86 -7.12
C GLY A 489 -20.37 -10.46 -7.30
N GLN A 490 -21.14 -9.47 -7.76
CA GLN A 490 -20.71 -8.07 -7.91
C GLN A 490 -21.53 -7.15 -7.00
N GLN A 491 -20.98 -6.86 -5.82
CA GLN A 491 -21.63 -6.07 -4.76
C GLN A 491 -21.13 -4.61 -4.74
N ASN A 492 -21.20 -3.94 -5.90
CA ASN A 492 -20.60 -2.61 -6.06
C ASN A 492 -21.53 -1.47 -5.62
N TRP A 493 -22.72 -1.75 -5.09
CA TRP A 493 -23.69 -0.71 -4.70
C TRP A 493 -23.17 0.28 -3.66
N PRO A 494 -22.52 -0.16 -2.55
CA PRO A 494 -21.94 0.77 -1.58
C PRO A 494 -20.85 1.67 -2.17
N VAL A 495 -19.97 1.13 -3.02
CA VAL A 495 -18.92 1.89 -3.72
C VAL A 495 -19.54 2.87 -4.71
N PHE A 496 -20.59 2.45 -5.41
CA PHE A 496 -21.33 3.30 -6.33
C PHE A 496 -21.97 4.49 -5.60
N ILE A 497 -22.62 4.26 -4.46
CA ILE A 497 -23.17 5.34 -3.62
C ILE A 497 -22.09 6.33 -3.22
N LEU A 498 -20.91 5.84 -2.80
CA LEU A 498 -19.78 6.71 -2.47
C LEU A 498 -19.31 7.56 -3.67
N ALA A 499 -19.31 6.98 -4.87
CA ALA A 499 -18.90 7.67 -6.10
C ALA A 499 -19.93 8.72 -6.58
N LEU A 500 -21.17 8.70 -6.09
CA LEU A 500 -22.16 9.74 -6.38
C LEU A 500 -21.92 11.03 -5.59
N GLN A 501 -21.09 10.99 -4.54
CA GLN A 501 -20.92 12.11 -3.61
C GLN A 501 -20.00 13.19 -4.17
N ASN A 502 -20.27 14.45 -3.81
CA ASN A 502 -19.57 15.65 -4.33
C ASN A 502 -19.55 15.74 -5.88
N PRO A 503 -20.68 15.53 -6.57
CA PRO A 503 -20.72 15.57 -8.02
C PRO A 503 -20.46 17.01 -8.52
N GLY A 504 -19.58 17.15 -9.51
CA GLY A 504 -19.46 18.40 -10.26
C GLY A 504 -20.73 18.71 -11.07
N ASP A 505 -20.85 19.93 -11.58
CA ASP A 505 -22.03 20.37 -12.33
C ASP A 505 -22.33 19.53 -13.58
N ASP A 506 -21.30 18.99 -14.22
CA ASP A 506 -21.36 18.16 -15.42
C ASP A 506 -21.40 16.65 -15.12
N PHE A 507 -21.36 16.26 -13.84
CA PHE A 507 -21.41 14.86 -13.44
C PHE A 507 -22.73 14.21 -13.87
N THR A 508 -22.63 13.08 -14.57
CA THR A 508 -23.79 12.29 -15.00
C THR A 508 -23.54 10.80 -14.81
N VAL A 509 -24.63 10.06 -14.64
CA VAL A 509 -24.62 8.61 -14.50
C VAL A 509 -25.48 7.99 -15.58
N GLU A 510 -24.95 7.02 -16.31
CA GLU A 510 -25.72 6.17 -17.23
C GLU A 510 -25.81 4.75 -16.67
N LEU A 511 -27.02 4.32 -16.34
CA LEU A 511 -27.31 2.97 -15.85
C LEU A 511 -27.74 2.08 -17.00
N SER A 512 -27.09 0.94 -17.17
CA SER A 512 -27.51 -0.13 -18.06
C SER A 512 -28.39 -1.12 -17.31
N ILE A 513 -29.54 -1.45 -17.90
CA ILE A 513 -30.52 -2.36 -17.31
C ILE A 513 -30.50 -3.68 -18.07
N ALA A 514 -30.45 -4.80 -17.34
CA ALA A 514 -30.45 -6.13 -17.92
C ALA A 514 -31.76 -6.46 -18.65
N SER A 515 -31.72 -7.33 -19.66
CA SER A 515 -32.93 -7.98 -20.22
C SER A 515 -33.27 -9.21 -19.39
N ASP A 516 -34.56 -9.49 -19.18
CA ASP A 516 -35.00 -10.57 -18.28
C ASP A 516 -34.34 -11.94 -18.57
N SER A 517 -33.74 -12.52 -17.53
CA SER A 517 -33.51 -13.97 -17.31
C SER A 517 -32.73 -14.81 -18.35
N SER A 518 -31.79 -14.26 -19.12
CA SER A 518 -30.82 -15.14 -19.82
C SER A 518 -29.42 -14.52 -19.91
N ALA A 519 -28.41 -15.39 -19.94
CA ALA A 519 -26.98 -15.13 -19.85
C ALA A 519 -26.37 -14.30 -21.01
N GLU A 520 -27.18 -13.54 -21.75
CA GLU A 520 -26.72 -12.59 -22.75
C GLU A 520 -26.52 -11.22 -22.09
N GLN A 521 -25.25 -10.83 -21.95
CA GLN A 521 -24.76 -9.58 -21.37
C GLN A 521 -25.07 -8.33 -22.23
N GLN A 522 -26.17 -8.34 -23.00
CA GLN A 522 -26.58 -7.19 -23.78
C GLN A 522 -27.61 -6.37 -22.96
N PRO A 523 -27.33 -5.10 -22.63
CA PRO A 523 -28.29 -4.28 -21.90
C PRO A 523 -29.56 -4.09 -22.74
N SER A 524 -30.72 -4.23 -22.11
CA SER A 524 -32.02 -4.04 -22.78
C SER A 524 -32.29 -2.56 -23.06
N ARG A 525 -31.81 -1.68 -22.18
CA ARG A 525 -31.90 -0.23 -22.26
C ARG A 525 -30.89 0.45 -21.33
N SER A 526 -30.64 1.73 -21.55
CA SER A 526 -29.91 2.58 -20.61
C SER A 526 -30.74 3.77 -20.14
N VAL A 527 -30.45 4.26 -18.94
CA VAL A 527 -31.11 5.42 -18.32
C VAL A 527 -30.03 6.38 -17.84
N LYS A 528 -30.04 7.61 -18.39
CA LYS A 528 -29.12 8.66 -17.96
C LYS A 528 -29.76 9.54 -16.89
N LEU A 529 -29.07 9.71 -15.78
CA LEU A 529 -29.52 10.39 -14.58
C LEU A 529 -28.46 11.38 -14.08
N LYS A 530 -28.89 12.34 -13.27
CA LYS A 530 -28.02 13.23 -12.50
C LYS A 530 -28.34 13.07 -11.02
N PRO A 531 -27.35 12.92 -10.12
CA PRO A 531 -27.58 12.89 -8.68
C PRO A 531 -28.16 14.20 -8.18
N VAL A 532 -28.94 14.10 -7.10
CA VAL A 532 -29.48 15.24 -6.36
C VAL A 532 -29.27 15.03 -4.87
N SER A 533 -29.00 16.13 -4.15
CA SER A 533 -28.89 16.12 -2.71
C SER A 533 -30.24 15.80 -2.07
N VAL A 534 -30.27 14.86 -1.13
CA VAL A 534 -31.47 14.56 -0.34
C VAL A 534 -31.37 15.21 1.04
N SER A 535 -32.46 15.82 1.49
CA SER A 535 -32.48 16.61 2.73
C SER A 535 -32.59 15.79 4.01
N ASP A 536 -32.90 14.50 3.92
CA ASP A 536 -33.18 13.61 5.05
C ASP A 536 -32.08 12.56 5.30
N SER A 537 -31.00 12.58 4.52
CA SER A 537 -29.86 11.70 4.69
C SER A 537 -28.55 12.45 4.52
N TYR A 538 -27.55 12.11 5.34
CA TYR A 538 -26.28 12.81 5.42
C TYR A 538 -25.12 11.81 5.39
N MET A 539 -24.04 12.18 4.72
CA MET A 539 -22.81 11.41 4.74
C MET A 539 -22.15 11.49 6.12
N VAL A 540 -21.67 10.35 6.61
CA VAL A 540 -20.85 10.28 7.83
C VAL A 540 -19.38 10.23 7.41
N ASN A 541 -18.84 11.40 7.09
CA ASN A 541 -17.48 11.60 6.58
C ASN A 541 -16.88 12.90 7.16
N ASN A 542 -15.77 13.37 6.59
CA ASN A 542 -15.09 14.60 7.01
C ASN A 542 -15.72 15.90 6.45
N ARG A 543 -16.93 15.86 5.86
CA ARG A 543 -17.66 16.98 5.24
C ARG A 543 -16.83 17.78 4.22
N GLY A 544 -15.98 17.07 3.49
CA GLY A 544 -15.06 17.66 2.52
C GLY A 544 -13.70 18.08 3.05
N LEU A 545 -13.43 17.99 4.36
CA LEU A 545 -12.09 18.26 4.88
C LEU A 545 -11.11 17.15 4.49
N VAL A 546 -9.97 17.54 3.94
CA VAL A 546 -8.88 16.62 3.59
C VAL A 546 -7.80 16.72 4.65
N LEU A 547 -7.78 15.73 5.55
CA LEU A 547 -6.83 15.67 6.65
C LEU A 547 -5.52 15.01 6.23
N SER A 548 -4.42 15.46 6.81
CA SER A 548 -3.10 14.87 6.63
C SER A 548 -3.00 13.53 7.40
N PRO A 549 -2.27 12.53 6.88
CA PRO A 549 -2.04 11.28 7.59
C PRO A 549 -1.39 11.47 8.96
N LEU A 550 -1.76 10.64 9.94
CA LEU A 550 -1.12 10.60 11.25
C LEU A 550 0.30 10.07 11.10
N ARG A 551 1.28 10.91 11.38
CA ARG A 551 2.69 10.56 11.39
C ARG A 551 3.34 11.09 12.66
N VAL A 552 4.42 10.44 13.07
CA VAL A 552 5.26 10.84 14.19
C VAL A 552 6.72 10.80 13.76
N MET A 553 7.51 11.78 14.21
CA MET A 553 8.96 11.73 14.01
C MET A 553 9.59 10.81 15.05
N HIS A 554 10.22 9.73 14.58
CA HIS A 554 10.99 8.83 15.43
C HIS A 554 12.48 9.20 15.35
N VAL A 555 12.97 9.85 16.40
CA VAL A 555 14.40 10.11 16.63
C VAL A 555 14.85 9.22 17.79
N ALA A 556 15.95 8.49 17.60
CA ALA A 556 16.52 7.67 18.67
C ALA A 556 16.95 8.56 19.84
N LYS A 557 16.62 8.17 21.07
CA LYS A 557 16.91 8.96 22.28
C LYS A 557 18.39 8.95 22.62
N ASN A 558 19.10 7.90 22.23
CA ASN A 558 20.52 7.72 22.48
C ASN A 558 21.15 6.79 21.43
N PHE A 559 22.48 6.75 21.43
CA PHE A 559 23.29 5.96 20.50
C PHE A 559 22.96 4.46 20.55
N GLN A 560 22.66 3.91 21.73
CA GLN A 560 22.34 2.49 21.88
C GLN A 560 21.03 2.15 21.17
N GLU A 561 19.97 2.90 21.43
CA GLU A 561 18.67 2.74 20.76
C GLU A 561 18.83 2.91 19.25
N GLN A 562 19.61 3.91 18.80
CA GLN A 562 19.91 4.12 17.38
C GLN A 562 20.57 2.91 16.72
N ALA A 563 21.54 2.28 17.40
CA ALA A 563 22.19 1.07 16.92
C ALA A 563 21.23 -0.14 16.92
N GLU A 564 20.46 -0.34 17.98
CA GLU A 564 19.47 -1.41 18.07
C GLU A 564 18.42 -1.31 16.95
N LEU A 565 17.88 -0.11 16.72
CA LEU A 565 16.96 0.18 15.61
C LEU A 565 17.60 -0.11 14.26
N ALA A 566 18.85 0.30 14.05
CA ALA A 566 19.56 0.08 12.78
C ALA A 566 19.73 -1.41 12.44
N PHE A 567 20.14 -2.22 13.42
CA PHE A 567 20.25 -3.67 13.24
C PHE A 567 18.88 -4.33 13.06
N ARG A 568 17.88 -3.92 13.86
CA ARG A 568 16.53 -4.47 13.77
C ARG A 568 15.89 -4.19 12.43
N GLU A 569 15.92 -2.95 11.94
CA GLU A 569 15.31 -2.60 10.66
C GLU A 569 16.06 -3.21 9.47
N THR A 570 17.38 -3.32 9.54
CA THR A 570 18.15 -4.02 8.50
C THR A 570 17.80 -5.51 8.46
N GLY A 571 17.75 -6.17 9.62
CA GLY A 571 17.36 -7.57 9.72
C GLY A 571 15.92 -7.81 9.26
N SER A 572 15.00 -6.92 9.66
CA SER A 572 13.60 -6.93 9.21
C SER A 572 13.48 -6.77 7.70
N ALA A 573 14.23 -5.84 7.10
CA ALA A 573 14.26 -5.63 5.65
C ALA A 573 14.74 -6.89 4.92
N LEU A 574 15.90 -7.45 5.32
CA LEU A 574 16.44 -8.68 4.73
C LEU A 574 15.44 -9.85 4.82
N MET A 575 14.87 -10.08 6.00
CA MET A 575 13.90 -11.16 6.23
C MET A 575 12.58 -10.94 5.49
N SER A 576 12.19 -9.68 5.26
CA SER A 576 10.99 -9.36 4.49
C SER A 576 11.17 -9.75 3.02
N VAL A 577 12.34 -9.52 2.43
CA VAL A 577 12.63 -9.94 1.05
C VAL A 577 12.60 -11.46 0.92
N VAL A 578 13.27 -12.16 1.84
CA VAL A 578 13.29 -13.64 1.83
C VAL A 578 11.87 -14.21 1.97
N ARG A 579 11.09 -13.72 2.93
CA ARG A 579 9.70 -14.18 3.15
C ARG A 579 8.79 -13.84 1.96
N PHE A 580 8.99 -12.67 1.35
CA PHE A 580 8.26 -12.28 0.15
C PHE A 580 8.55 -13.26 -1.02
N LEU A 581 9.82 -13.57 -1.28
CA LEU A 581 10.21 -14.55 -2.30
C LEU A 581 9.68 -15.97 -2.01
N GLN A 582 9.52 -16.34 -0.74
CA GLN A 582 8.93 -17.63 -0.35
C GLN A 582 7.40 -17.68 -0.56
N LYS A 583 6.72 -16.53 -0.49
CA LYS A 583 5.25 -16.44 -0.54
C LYS A 583 4.69 -16.05 -1.90
N ILE A 584 5.54 -15.56 -2.79
CA ILE A 584 5.15 -15.22 -4.16
C ILE A 584 4.69 -16.46 -4.94
N GLY A 585 3.60 -16.33 -5.70
CA GLY A 585 2.98 -17.42 -6.44
C GLY A 585 2.03 -18.30 -5.61
N GLY A 586 2.04 -18.15 -4.29
CA GLY A 586 1.06 -18.76 -3.38
C GLY A 586 0.19 -17.70 -2.71
N GLN A 587 0.65 -17.20 -1.57
CA GLN A 587 -0.06 -16.20 -0.76
C GLN A 587 0.01 -14.79 -1.37
N VAL A 588 1.09 -14.46 -2.08
CA VAL A 588 1.28 -13.18 -2.75
C VAL A 588 1.25 -13.38 -4.26
N SER A 589 0.41 -12.62 -4.97
CA SER A 589 0.33 -12.69 -6.41
C SER A 589 1.64 -12.26 -7.07
N VAL A 590 2.02 -12.91 -8.17
CA VAL A 590 3.17 -12.47 -9.00
C VAL A 590 2.99 -11.05 -9.54
N LYS A 591 1.74 -10.57 -9.64
CA LYS A 591 1.42 -9.19 -10.04
C LYS A 591 1.82 -8.14 -9.01
N ALA A 592 2.12 -8.56 -7.77
CA ALA A 592 2.62 -7.68 -6.72
C ALA A 592 4.09 -7.28 -6.90
N LEU A 593 4.85 -7.93 -7.80
CA LEU A 593 6.23 -7.53 -8.09
C LEU A 593 6.27 -6.13 -8.70
N GLY A 594 7.13 -5.25 -8.16
CA GLY A 594 7.40 -3.92 -8.68
C GLY A 594 8.67 -3.89 -9.53
N GLY A 595 8.64 -3.18 -10.66
CA GLY A 595 9.79 -3.03 -11.55
C GLY A 595 10.54 -1.72 -11.30
N PRO A 596 11.39 -1.29 -12.26
CA PRO A 596 12.17 -0.07 -12.13
C PRO A 596 11.31 1.20 -11.92
N LEU A 597 10.11 1.26 -12.49
CA LEU A 597 9.23 2.42 -12.32
C LEU A 597 8.65 2.44 -10.89
N THR A 598 8.19 1.30 -10.39
CA THR A 598 7.72 1.21 -9.00
C THR A 598 8.84 1.53 -8.01
N ILE A 599 10.06 1.06 -8.24
CA ILE A 599 11.22 1.40 -7.41
C ILE A 599 11.46 2.92 -7.41
N ALA A 600 11.40 3.57 -8.58
CA ALA A 600 11.58 5.01 -8.68
C ALA A 600 10.44 5.80 -8.01
N GLN A 601 9.20 5.32 -8.09
CA GLN A 601 8.04 5.91 -7.40
C GLN A 601 8.21 5.86 -5.88
N VAL A 602 8.49 4.67 -5.33
CA VAL A 602 8.70 4.49 -3.88
C VAL A 602 9.87 5.33 -3.36
N ALA A 603 10.98 5.38 -4.11
CA ALA A 603 12.11 6.22 -3.73
C ALA A 603 11.80 7.72 -3.86
N GLY A 604 11.00 8.12 -4.85
CA GLY A 604 10.53 9.48 -5.04
C GLY A 604 9.62 9.95 -3.92
N GLU A 605 8.63 9.15 -3.54
CA GLU A 605 7.76 9.39 -2.38
C GLU A 605 8.60 9.60 -1.12
N ALA A 606 9.54 8.69 -0.84
CA ALA A 606 10.45 8.81 0.31
C ALA A 606 11.29 10.10 0.27
N ALA A 607 11.71 10.58 -0.90
CA ALA A 607 12.44 11.83 -1.05
C ALA A 607 11.58 13.06 -0.71
N PHE A 608 10.29 13.04 -1.06
CA PHE A 608 9.35 14.10 -0.67
C PHE A 608 8.99 14.07 0.82
N GLU A 609 9.02 12.89 1.45
CA GLU A 609 8.76 12.75 2.88
C GLU A 609 9.90 13.27 3.76
N GLY A 610 11.14 13.22 3.27
CA GLY A 610 12.29 13.80 3.94
C GLY A 610 13.51 12.87 3.98
N VAL A 611 14.62 13.40 4.52
CA VAL A 611 15.92 12.69 4.50
C VAL A 611 15.86 11.36 5.24
N GLY A 612 15.18 11.28 6.38
CA GLY A 612 15.03 10.02 7.13
C GLY A 612 14.28 8.93 6.34
N ALA A 613 13.18 9.30 5.68
CA ALA A 613 12.44 8.37 4.82
C ALA A 613 13.27 7.91 3.62
N LEU A 614 13.99 8.83 2.96
CA LEU A 614 14.91 8.51 1.88
C LEU A 614 16.02 7.54 2.35
N LEU A 615 16.62 7.76 3.51
CA LEU A 615 17.61 6.82 4.05
C LEU A 615 16.99 5.45 4.31
N MET A 616 15.76 5.38 4.86
CA MET A 616 15.04 4.11 5.05
C MET A 616 14.66 3.43 3.73
N SER A 617 14.42 4.17 2.65
CA SER A 617 14.23 3.57 1.33
C SER A 617 15.54 2.96 0.80
N LEU A 618 16.69 3.61 1.05
CA LEU A 618 18.01 3.03 0.74
C LEU A 618 18.31 1.77 1.56
N VAL A 619 17.90 1.71 2.82
CA VAL A 619 17.97 0.48 3.64
C VAL A 619 17.23 -0.67 2.95
N MET A 620 16.00 -0.42 2.52
CA MET A 620 15.18 -1.42 1.82
C MET A 620 15.79 -1.84 0.48
N LEU A 621 16.24 -0.88 -0.34
CA LEU A 621 16.87 -1.16 -1.64
C LEU A 621 18.19 -1.94 -1.48
N SER A 622 19.00 -1.59 -0.49
CA SER A 622 20.26 -2.27 -0.22
C SER A 622 20.03 -3.69 0.30
N ALA A 623 19.03 -3.89 1.17
CA ALA A 623 18.61 -5.22 1.62
C ALA A 623 18.08 -6.08 0.46
N ASN A 624 17.26 -5.51 -0.44
CA ASN A 624 16.80 -6.19 -1.65
C ASN A 624 18.00 -6.64 -2.51
N LEU A 625 18.95 -5.74 -2.77
CA LEU A 625 20.12 -6.04 -3.60
C LEU A 625 21.01 -7.10 -2.95
N ALA A 626 21.19 -7.05 -1.63
CA ALA A 626 21.94 -8.06 -0.88
C ALA A 626 21.29 -9.46 -1.00
N VAL A 627 19.98 -9.57 -0.75
CA VAL A 627 19.28 -10.87 -0.81
C VAL A 627 19.21 -11.40 -2.23
N LEU A 628 18.87 -10.56 -3.21
CA LEU A 628 18.77 -10.97 -4.61
C LEU A 628 20.13 -11.41 -5.16
N ASN A 629 21.21 -10.66 -4.90
CA ASN A 629 22.54 -11.04 -5.37
C ASN A 629 23.06 -12.30 -4.67
N PHE A 630 22.57 -12.63 -3.48
CA PHE A 630 22.91 -13.88 -2.79
C PHE A 630 22.20 -15.11 -3.36
N LEU A 631 21.15 -14.94 -4.20
CA LEU A 631 20.46 -16.07 -4.81
C LEU A 631 21.40 -16.88 -5.73
N PRO A 632 21.24 -18.21 -5.81
CA PRO A 632 22.07 -19.09 -6.63
C PRO A 632 21.72 -18.99 -8.13
N ILE A 633 21.70 -17.77 -8.66
CA ILE A 633 21.42 -17.46 -10.06
C ILE A 633 22.77 -17.18 -10.74
N PRO A 634 23.15 -17.89 -11.83
CA PRO A 634 24.49 -17.83 -12.43
C PRO A 634 25.04 -16.44 -12.81
N VAL A 635 24.18 -15.44 -13.01
CA VAL A 635 24.56 -14.05 -13.35
C VAL A 635 24.77 -13.17 -12.12
N LEU A 636 24.36 -13.64 -10.95
CA LEU A 636 24.48 -12.95 -9.67
C LEU A 636 25.62 -13.55 -8.85
N ASP A 637 26.09 -12.81 -7.84
CA ASP A 637 27.18 -13.24 -6.95
C ASP A 637 26.97 -14.64 -6.35
N GLY A 638 25.74 -14.95 -5.95
CA GLY A 638 25.36 -16.25 -5.39
C GLY A 638 25.53 -17.40 -6.39
N GLY A 639 25.36 -17.16 -7.69
CA GLY A 639 25.66 -18.13 -8.75
C GLY A 639 27.16 -18.44 -8.84
N HIS A 640 28.00 -17.42 -8.81
CA HIS A 640 29.46 -17.59 -8.76
C HIS A 640 29.90 -18.30 -7.48
N MET A 641 29.22 -18.04 -6.36
CA MET A 641 29.45 -18.75 -5.10
C MET A 641 29.20 -20.26 -5.24
N VAL A 642 28.14 -20.66 -5.96
CA VAL A 642 27.85 -22.08 -6.23
C VAL A 642 28.96 -22.72 -7.07
N PHE A 643 29.47 -22.03 -8.08
CA PHE A 643 30.60 -22.54 -8.89
C PHE A 643 31.88 -22.72 -8.07
N LEU A 644 32.17 -21.77 -7.17
CA LEU A 644 33.32 -21.86 -6.28
C LEU A 644 33.16 -22.94 -5.22
N LEU A 645 31.94 -23.15 -4.70
CA LEU A 645 31.65 -24.24 -3.78
C LEU A 645 31.86 -25.61 -4.45
N TYR A 646 31.38 -25.76 -5.70
CA TYR A 646 31.65 -26.95 -6.51
C TYR A 646 33.14 -27.17 -6.69
N GLU A 647 33.91 -26.13 -7.03
CA GLU A 647 35.36 -26.24 -7.17
C GLU A 647 36.05 -26.59 -5.85
N GLY A 648 35.62 -26.00 -4.73
CA GLY A 648 36.15 -26.31 -3.41
C GLY A 648 35.94 -27.77 -3.00
N ILE A 649 34.81 -28.36 -3.38
CA ILE A 649 34.49 -29.77 -3.08
C ILE A 649 35.20 -30.72 -4.05
N THR A 650 35.20 -30.41 -5.34
CA THR A 650 35.71 -31.32 -6.40
C THR A 650 37.19 -31.14 -6.71
N GLY A 651 37.80 -30.05 -6.23
CA GLY A 651 39.16 -29.63 -6.58
C GLY A 651 39.33 -29.21 -8.05
N ARG A 652 38.23 -29.06 -8.80
CA ARG A 652 38.24 -28.72 -10.24
C ARG A 652 37.20 -27.64 -10.54
N PRO A 653 37.55 -26.60 -11.32
CA PRO A 653 36.57 -25.60 -11.73
C PRO A 653 35.46 -26.21 -12.59
N VAL A 654 34.31 -25.55 -12.63
CA VAL A 654 33.17 -25.94 -13.49
C VAL A 654 33.60 -25.90 -14.95
N ASN A 655 33.09 -26.85 -15.75
CA ASN A 655 33.35 -26.88 -17.18
C ASN A 655 32.90 -25.56 -17.83
N GLU A 656 33.77 -24.94 -18.62
CA GLU A 656 33.54 -23.63 -19.25
C GLU A 656 32.24 -23.59 -20.08
N LYS A 657 31.95 -24.64 -20.86
CA LYS A 657 30.72 -24.71 -21.66
C LYS A 657 29.47 -24.73 -20.79
N VAL A 658 29.54 -25.41 -19.65
CA VAL A 658 28.44 -25.49 -18.69
C VAL A 658 28.27 -24.15 -17.98
N ALA A 659 29.36 -23.52 -17.54
CA ALA A 659 29.33 -22.20 -16.91
C ALA A 659 28.72 -21.14 -17.84
N ILE A 660 29.19 -21.07 -19.10
CA ILE A 660 28.66 -20.15 -20.12
C ILE A 660 27.18 -20.43 -20.40
N ALA A 661 26.78 -21.71 -20.54
CA ALA A 661 25.39 -22.07 -20.77
C ALA A 661 24.49 -21.64 -19.60
N LEU A 662 24.92 -21.89 -18.35
CA LEU A 662 24.19 -21.50 -17.15
C LEU A 662 24.10 -19.98 -17.00
N GLN A 663 25.19 -19.24 -17.26
CA GLN A 663 25.19 -17.78 -17.27
C GLN A 663 24.25 -17.21 -18.34
N THR A 664 24.29 -17.76 -19.57
CA THR A 664 23.42 -17.32 -20.66
C THR A 664 21.95 -17.56 -20.33
N VAL A 665 21.62 -18.75 -19.81
CA VAL A 665 20.26 -19.08 -19.37
C VAL A 665 19.83 -18.16 -18.23
N GLY A 666 20.68 -17.95 -17.22
CA GLY A 666 20.42 -17.04 -16.12
C GLY A 666 20.16 -15.61 -16.59
N LEU A 667 20.94 -15.12 -17.55
CA LEU A 667 20.80 -13.78 -18.13
C LEU A 667 19.47 -13.65 -18.87
N LEU A 668 19.14 -14.63 -19.72
CA LEU A 668 17.86 -14.64 -20.43
C LEU A 668 16.67 -14.66 -19.47
N LEU A 669 16.72 -15.47 -18.42
CA LEU A 669 15.68 -15.52 -17.39
C LEU A 669 15.52 -14.18 -16.66
N LEU A 670 16.62 -13.54 -16.25
CA LEU A 670 16.59 -12.23 -15.60
C LEU A 670 16.05 -11.15 -16.52
N LEU A 671 16.47 -11.12 -17.80
CA LEU A 671 15.95 -10.18 -18.79
C LEU A 671 14.46 -10.40 -19.06
N SER A 672 14.02 -11.67 -19.17
CA SER A 672 12.59 -12.00 -19.31
C SER A 672 11.77 -11.56 -18.10
N LEU A 673 12.28 -11.78 -16.88
CA LEU A 673 11.64 -11.31 -15.65
C LEU A 673 11.56 -9.77 -15.62
N MET A 674 12.65 -9.08 -15.98
CA MET A 674 12.69 -7.62 -16.02
C MET A 674 11.67 -7.06 -17.02
N LEU A 675 11.57 -7.65 -18.22
CA LEU A 675 10.55 -7.29 -19.22
C LEU A 675 9.13 -7.54 -18.69
N PHE A 676 8.89 -8.69 -18.05
CA PHE A 676 7.60 -9.03 -17.47
C PHE A 676 7.17 -8.02 -16.40
N VAL A 677 8.05 -7.73 -15.43
CA VAL A 677 7.72 -6.79 -14.35
C VAL A 677 7.60 -5.35 -14.88
N THR A 678 8.43 -4.94 -15.82
CA THR A 678 8.30 -3.61 -16.46
C THR A 678 6.98 -3.49 -17.23
N SER A 679 6.53 -4.56 -17.90
CA SER A 679 5.22 -4.58 -18.55
C SER A 679 4.07 -4.41 -17.54
N MET A 680 4.20 -4.96 -16.32
CA MET A 680 3.22 -4.76 -15.25
C MET A 680 3.26 -3.34 -14.70
N ASP A 681 4.44 -2.74 -14.55
CA ASP A 681 4.57 -1.33 -14.17
C ASP A 681 3.89 -0.42 -15.19
N ILE A 682 4.11 -0.65 -16.49
CA ILE A 682 3.46 0.10 -17.56
C ILE A 682 1.94 -0.09 -17.51
N SER A 683 1.47 -1.33 -17.32
CA SER A 683 0.04 -1.59 -17.17
C SER A 683 -0.57 -0.82 -15.99
N ARG A 684 0.10 -0.80 -14.83
CA ARG A 684 -0.36 -0.04 -13.65
C ARG A 684 -0.37 1.45 -13.92
N LEU A 685 0.65 1.97 -14.58
CA LEU A 685 0.75 3.39 -14.91
C LEU A 685 -0.35 3.81 -15.91
N VAL A 686 -0.61 3.00 -16.92
CA VAL A 686 -1.71 3.22 -17.87
C VAL A 686 -3.05 3.22 -17.14
N THR A 687 -3.34 2.22 -16.30
CA THR A 687 -4.58 2.16 -15.49
C THR A 687 -4.68 3.27 -14.44
N SER A 688 -3.59 3.95 -14.08
CA SER A 688 -3.65 5.12 -13.18
C SER A 688 -3.87 6.45 -13.92
N LEU A 689 -3.69 6.46 -15.24
CA LEU A 689 -3.81 7.65 -16.09
C LEU A 689 -5.13 7.70 -16.87
N PHE A 690 -5.83 6.57 -16.97
CA PHE A 690 -7.14 6.37 -17.57
C PHE A 690 -8.04 5.74 -16.51
#